data_AF-L8M811-F1
#
_entry.id   AF-L8M811-F1
#
_cell.length_a   1.000
_cell.length_b   1.000
_cell.length_c   1.000
_cell.angle_alpha   90.00
_cell.angle_beta   90.00
_cell.angle_gamma   90.00
#
_symmetry.space_group_name_H-M   'P 1'
#
loop_
_entity.id
_entity.type
_entity.pdbx_description
1 polymer ?
#
loop_
_entity_poly.entity_id
_entity_poly.type
_entity_poly.pdbx_seq_one_letter_code
_entity_poly.pdbx_strand_id
1 'polypeptide(L)'
;NDVNGAGESYLVFGTSNPSSSIELSSLNGSNGFVLNGMDGGDDSGFSVSSAGDFNGDGLDDVIIGAPDADGSSGESYVIFGTSNPSSSIELSNLDGSNGFVLNGMDGGDDSGFSVSSAGDINGDELADLIIGANFADPNGSLSGESYVVFGTSNPSSSIELSNLDGSNGFVLNGINERDYSGRSVSSAGDFNGDGLADIITGAYKADPNRVDRAGESYIVFGRDFNTDENTAFTTSSVLANDTDPNEDTLSITAIDTTGTLGIVTNNGDGTFNYDPNGQFDSLNDKESATDTFSCIISDGNLTDTGTVTIAIAGVNDPPIANDDSFNTDEDTPFTTGSALANDTDPEGDSLTITAIDTTGTLGIVTNNGDGTFDYDPNGQFDSLNDGESATDTFSYTISDGNLTDTGTVTIAIATNQVINGTNLDDTVIGGAGKDTLYGLDGNDLLLGQDNDDRLIGGNGNDVLNGEAGADILLGRNNHDTLNGGIGADVLYGQEDDDYLNGNEGNDTLYGGIGADVLYGQEDNDRLIGEDGNDTLDGGIGADILLGRNNDDSLIGGHGNDLLNGEAGADILLGQNGNDTLYGDIGDDILYGQEDNDRLIGNKGSDTIYGGIGADFIYGKNGDDSLIGGLGLDTLKGGPDNDRFVLASGLTGDRDIIQDFEDGIDILELSGGLSFGSLTITQNGTDTDIIETATSQTLATLTDITATNINELDFA
;
A
#
# COMPACT_ATOMS: atom_id res chain seq x y z
N ASN A 1 -35.41 -59.61 -20.38
CA ASN A 1 -34.24 -60.44 -20.83
C ASN A 1 -34.34 -61.96 -20.52
N ASP A 2 -35.52 -62.56 -20.27
CA ASP A 2 -35.68 -64.01 -19.98
C ASP A 2 -34.78 -64.58 -18.84
N VAL A 3 -34.17 -63.71 -18.04
CA VAL A 3 -33.42 -64.03 -16.82
C VAL A 3 -34.43 -64.18 -15.68
N ASN A 4 -34.48 -65.37 -15.08
CA ASN A 4 -35.46 -65.68 -14.04
C ASN A 4 -35.21 -64.80 -12.79
N GLY A 5 -36.21 -64.04 -12.37
CA GLY A 5 -36.15 -63.19 -11.19
C GLY A 5 -35.47 -61.82 -11.38
N ALA A 6 -35.07 -61.44 -12.60
CA ALA A 6 -34.45 -60.12 -12.82
C ALA A 6 -35.44 -58.96 -12.77
N GLY A 7 -36.72 -59.22 -13.05
CA GLY A 7 -37.77 -58.20 -13.07
C GLY A 7 -37.73 -57.31 -14.32
N GLU A 8 -38.89 -56.75 -14.65
CA GLU A 8 -39.06 -55.78 -15.74
C GLU A 8 -40.12 -54.76 -15.32
N SER A 9 -39.79 -53.48 -15.44
CA SER A 9 -40.72 -52.36 -15.22
C SER A 9 -41.09 -51.71 -16.55
N TYR A 10 -42.26 -51.06 -16.61
CA TYR A 10 -42.77 -50.48 -17.85
C TYR A 10 -43.23 -49.05 -17.59
N LEU A 11 -42.66 -48.09 -18.30
CA LEU A 11 -43.08 -46.70 -18.28
C LEU A 11 -44.03 -46.44 -19.45
N VAL A 12 -45.22 -45.91 -19.19
CA VAL A 12 -46.26 -45.66 -20.20
C VAL A 12 -46.51 -44.16 -20.28
N PHE A 13 -46.38 -43.57 -21.48
CA PHE A 13 -46.61 -42.14 -21.65
C PHE A 13 -48.09 -41.77 -21.58
N GLY A 14 -48.38 -40.67 -20.88
CA GLY A 14 -49.71 -40.07 -20.86
C GLY A 14 -50.15 -39.65 -22.28
N THR A 15 -51.42 -39.87 -22.60
CA THR A 15 -52.02 -39.46 -23.88
C THR A 15 -53.40 -38.85 -23.69
N SER A 16 -53.74 -37.85 -24.50
CA SER A 16 -55.05 -37.21 -24.50
C SER A 16 -56.19 -38.11 -25.00
N ASN A 17 -55.86 -39.23 -25.64
CA ASN A 17 -56.82 -40.20 -26.17
C ASN A 17 -56.41 -41.64 -25.78
N PRO A 18 -56.55 -42.02 -24.50
CA PRO A 18 -56.13 -43.33 -24.04
C PRO A 18 -57.00 -44.44 -24.63
N SER A 19 -56.38 -45.55 -25.02
CA SER A 19 -57.10 -46.78 -25.31
C SER A 19 -57.66 -47.37 -24.00
N SER A 20 -58.74 -48.15 -24.09
CA SER A 20 -59.29 -48.85 -22.93
C SER A 20 -58.39 -49.96 -22.39
N SER A 21 -57.34 -50.32 -23.13
CA SER A 21 -56.33 -51.32 -22.77
C SER A 21 -55.04 -51.02 -23.54
N ILE A 22 -53.89 -51.21 -22.90
CA ILE A 22 -52.55 -51.12 -23.51
C ILE A 22 -51.85 -52.46 -23.32
N GLU A 23 -51.30 -53.00 -24.40
CA GLU A 23 -50.43 -54.19 -24.35
C GLU A 23 -49.00 -53.72 -24.10
N LEU A 24 -48.38 -54.14 -23.00
CA LEU A 24 -47.02 -53.68 -22.64
C LEU A 24 -45.95 -54.10 -23.66
N SER A 25 -46.18 -55.20 -24.37
CA SER A 25 -45.33 -55.62 -25.49
C SER A 25 -45.37 -54.68 -26.71
N SER A 26 -46.29 -53.70 -26.72
CA SER A 26 -46.42 -52.71 -27.79
C SER A 26 -45.66 -51.40 -27.54
N LEU A 27 -44.97 -51.29 -26.40
CA LEU A 27 -44.13 -50.15 -26.07
C LEU A 27 -42.91 -50.08 -26.99
N ASN A 28 -42.61 -48.88 -27.51
CA ASN A 28 -41.63 -48.70 -28.59
C ASN A 28 -40.83 -47.40 -28.51
N GLY A 29 -40.84 -46.71 -27.37
CA GLY A 29 -40.19 -45.43 -27.15
C GLY A 29 -41.02 -44.20 -27.56
N SER A 30 -42.12 -44.37 -28.32
CA SER A 30 -43.05 -43.26 -28.63
C SER A 30 -44.32 -43.25 -27.76
N ASN A 31 -44.63 -44.36 -27.10
CA ASN A 31 -45.80 -44.54 -26.23
C ASN A 31 -45.44 -45.08 -24.84
N GLY A 32 -44.14 -45.16 -24.56
CA GLY A 32 -43.56 -45.79 -23.38
C GLY A 32 -42.42 -46.73 -23.74
N PHE A 33 -41.76 -47.30 -22.74
CA PHE A 33 -40.61 -48.20 -22.88
C PHE A 33 -40.51 -49.18 -21.71
N VAL A 34 -39.64 -50.19 -21.88
CA VAL A 34 -39.33 -51.19 -20.84
C VAL A 34 -38.04 -50.83 -20.11
N LEU A 35 -37.99 -51.10 -18.81
CA LEU A 35 -36.86 -50.95 -17.91
C LEU A 35 -36.46 -52.36 -17.48
N ASN A 36 -35.31 -52.84 -17.97
CA ASN A 36 -34.86 -54.21 -17.78
C ASN A 36 -33.96 -54.31 -16.54
N GLY A 37 -34.34 -55.17 -15.60
CA GLY A 37 -33.51 -55.49 -14.43
C GLY A 37 -32.22 -56.23 -14.79
N MET A 38 -31.26 -56.23 -13.87
CA MET A 38 -29.89 -56.65 -14.13
C MET A 38 -29.67 -58.15 -13.94
N ASP A 39 -29.78 -58.64 -12.70
CA ASP A 39 -29.39 -59.99 -12.32
C ASP A 39 -30.57 -60.84 -11.88
N GLY A 40 -30.44 -62.16 -12.04
CA GLY A 40 -31.52 -63.09 -11.74
C GLY A 40 -31.75 -63.24 -10.24
N GLY A 41 -32.86 -62.73 -9.74
CA GLY A 41 -33.26 -62.82 -8.34
C GLY A 41 -33.42 -61.46 -7.66
N ASP A 42 -33.10 -60.36 -8.33
CA ASP A 42 -33.14 -59.00 -7.78
C ASP A 42 -34.57 -58.48 -7.52
N ASP A 43 -35.57 -59.08 -8.18
CA ASP A 43 -36.98 -58.66 -8.12
C ASP A 43 -37.17 -57.16 -8.47
N SER A 44 -36.41 -56.65 -9.44
CA SER A 44 -36.55 -55.26 -9.93
C SER A 44 -37.97 -54.96 -10.40
N GLY A 45 -38.51 -53.80 -9.99
CA GLY A 45 -39.90 -53.45 -10.21
C GLY A 45 -40.84 -53.93 -9.12
N PHE A 46 -40.31 -54.42 -7.99
CA PHE A 46 -41.09 -54.77 -6.80
C PHE A 46 -41.92 -53.57 -6.32
N SER A 47 -41.31 -52.39 -6.35
CA SER A 47 -41.96 -51.11 -6.12
C SER A 47 -41.53 -50.10 -7.20
N VAL A 48 -42.45 -49.24 -7.63
CA VAL A 48 -42.19 -48.19 -8.62
C VAL A 48 -42.92 -46.93 -8.23
N SER A 49 -42.30 -45.77 -8.47
CA SER A 49 -42.95 -44.46 -8.30
C SER A 49 -42.35 -43.42 -9.25
N SER A 50 -43.01 -42.28 -9.37
CA SER A 50 -42.33 -41.08 -9.87
C SER A 50 -41.30 -40.65 -8.82
N ALA A 51 -40.18 -40.10 -9.29
CA ALA A 51 -39.14 -39.49 -8.47
C ALA A 51 -39.28 -37.96 -8.40
N GLY A 52 -40.12 -37.35 -9.24
CA GLY A 52 -40.09 -35.90 -9.48
C GLY A 52 -38.85 -35.50 -10.27
N ASP A 53 -38.57 -34.21 -10.42
CA ASP A 53 -37.35 -33.70 -11.06
C ASP A 53 -36.19 -33.71 -10.04
N PHE A 54 -35.49 -34.84 -9.93
CA PHE A 54 -34.44 -35.03 -8.94
C PHE A 54 -33.15 -34.27 -9.32
N ASN A 55 -32.90 -34.10 -10.62
CA ASN A 55 -31.67 -33.51 -11.16
C ASN A 55 -31.82 -32.04 -11.64
N GLY A 56 -33.02 -31.47 -11.56
CA GLY A 56 -33.29 -30.07 -11.91
C GLY A 56 -33.24 -29.81 -13.41
N ASP A 57 -33.46 -30.82 -14.25
CA ASP A 57 -33.46 -30.66 -15.72
C ASP A 57 -34.83 -30.26 -16.31
N GLY A 58 -35.85 -30.17 -15.44
CA GLY A 58 -37.22 -29.80 -15.76
C GLY A 58 -38.10 -30.97 -16.19
N LEU A 59 -37.64 -32.22 -16.12
CA LEU A 59 -38.40 -33.43 -16.47
C LEU A 59 -38.56 -34.35 -15.25
N ASP A 60 -39.76 -34.88 -15.05
CA ASP A 60 -39.99 -35.87 -14.00
C ASP A 60 -39.20 -37.17 -14.25
N ASP A 61 -38.55 -37.64 -13.20
CA ASP A 61 -37.81 -38.88 -13.13
C ASP A 61 -38.66 -40.03 -12.58
N VAL A 62 -38.10 -41.24 -12.60
CA VAL A 62 -38.73 -42.43 -12.00
C VAL A 62 -37.77 -43.20 -11.11
N ILE A 63 -38.32 -43.79 -10.04
CA ILE A 63 -37.60 -44.66 -9.11
C ILE A 63 -38.18 -46.08 -9.13
N ILE A 64 -37.30 -47.07 -9.14
CA ILE A 64 -37.61 -48.51 -9.13
C ILE A 64 -36.89 -49.18 -7.96
N GLY A 65 -37.62 -49.91 -7.12
CA GLY A 65 -37.05 -50.74 -6.08
C GLY A 65 -36.80 -52.19 -6.51
N ALA A 66 -35.68 -52.75 -6.04
CA ALA A 66 -35.23 -54.13 -6.24
C ALA A 66 -34.70 -54.70 -4.91
N PRO A 67 -35.60 -55.11 -3.99
CA PRO A 67 -35.24 -55.46 -2.61
C PRO A 67 -34.32 -56.68 -2.45
N ASP A 68 -34.32 -57.60 -3.42
CA ASP A 68 -33.49 -58.81 -3.35
C ASP A 68 -32.12 -58.67 -4.05
N ALA A 69 -31.83 -57.50 -4.63
CA ALA A 69 -30.53 -57.19 -5.23
C ALA A 69 -29.39 -57.21 -4.19
N ASP A 70 -28.16 -57.45 -4.66
CA ASP A 70 -26.92 -57.52 -3.87
C ASP A 70 -27.01 -58.36 -2.58
N GLY A 71 -27.66 -59.54 -2.68
CA GLY A 71 -27.80 -60.44 -1.52
C GLY A 71 -28.84 -59.98 -0.51
N SER A 72 -29.92 -59.36 -1.00
CA SER A 72 -31.03 -58.78 -0.23
C SER A 72 -30.62 -57.59 0.65
N SER A 73 -29.48 -56.95 0.40
CA SER A 73 -29.27 -55.57 0.89
C SER A 73 -30.26 -54.63 0.22
N GLY A 74 -30.59 -54.94 -1.04
CA GLY A 74 -31.58 -54.26 -1.86
C GLY A 74 -31.00 -53.04 -2.56
N GLU A 75 -31.48 -52.78 -3.77
CA GLU A 75 -31.10 -51.63 -4.57
C GLU A 75 -32.33 -50.83 -4.98
N SER A 76 -32.15 -49.55 -5.26
CA SER A 76 -33.13 -48.74 -5.98
C SER A 76 -32.48 -48.03 -7.15
N TYR A 77 -33.20 -47.85 -8.24
CA TYR A 77 -32.70 -47.25 -9.47
C TYR A 77 -33.49 -46.01 -9.80
N VAL A 78 -32.80 -44.90 -9.98
CA VAL A 78 -33.37 -43.64 -10.44
C VAL A 78 -33.02 -43.47 -11.90
N ILE A 79 -34.00 -43.21 -12.75
CA ILE A 79 -33.82 -43.03 -14.19
C ILE A 79 -34.28 -41.63 -14.55
N PHE A 80 -33.38 -40.85 -15.14
CA PHE A 80 -33.68 -39.47 -15.47
C PHE A 80 -34.66 -39.33 -16.64
N GLY A 81 -35.54 -38.36 -16.51
CA GLY A 81 -36.44 -37.90 -17.55
C GLY A 81 -35.66 -37.55 -18.81
N THR A 82 -36.24 -37.85 -19.97
CA THR A 82 -35.63 -37.46 -21.24
C THR A 82 -36.66 -37.22 -22.30
N SER A 83 -36.39 -36.22 -23.15
CA SER A 83 -37.22 -35.91 -24.32
C SER A 83 -37.07 -36.94 -25.45
N ASN A 84 -36.04 -37.79 -25.42
CA ASN A 84 -35.76 -38.78 -26.47
C ASN A 84 -35.50 -40.19 -25.91
N PRO A 85 -36.49 -40.83 -25.26
CA PRO A 85 -36.31 -42.12 -24.61
C PRO A 85 -36.15 -43.26 -25.63
N SER A 86 -35.25 -44.19 -25.30
CA SER A 86 -35.11 -45.45 -26.06
C SER A 86 -36.31 -46.37 -25.84
N SER A 87 -36.55 -47.34 -26.73
CA SER A 87 -37.63 -48.33 -26.54
C SER A 87 -37.41 -49.27 -25.34
N SER A 88 -36.18 -49.32 -24.85
CA SER A 88 -35.76 -50.07 -23.66
C SER A 88 -34.58 -49.38 -23.01
N ILE A 89 -34.48 -49.44 -21.68
CA ILE A 89 -33.31 -49.02 -20.89
C ILE A 89 -32.89 -50.22 -20.03
N GLU A 90 -31.58 -50.48 -19.97
CA GLU A 90 -31.01 -51.50 -19.09
C GLU A 90 -30.49 -50.79 -17.83
N LEU A 91 -30.90 -51.24 -16.64
CA LEU A 91 -30.51 -50.61 -15.37
C LEU A 91 -29.00 -50.71 -15.09
N SER A 92 -28.30 -51.64 -15.73
CA SER A 92 -26.84 -51.78 -15.65
C SER A 92 -26.05 -50.70 -16.39
N ASN A 93 -26.72 -49.85 -17.18
CA ASN A 93 -26.10 -48.78 -17.97
C ASN A 93 -26.25 -47.39 -17.33
N LEU A 94 -26.70 -47.32 -16.08
CA LEU A 94 -26.82 -46.05 -15.37
C LEU A 94 -25.42 -45.51 -15.02
N ASP A 95 -25.15 -44.25 -15.39
CA ASP A 95 -23.80 -43.66 -15.32
C ASP A 95 -23.74 -42.26 -14.67
N GLY A 96 -24.84 -41.82 -14.06
CA GLY A 96 -24.98 -40.49 -13.47
C GLY A 96 -25.45 -39.42 -14.46
N SER A 97 -25.39 -39.67 -15.78
CA SER A 97 -25.95 -38.75 -16.79
C SER A 97 -27.37 -39.12 -17.24
N ASN A 98 -27.77 -40.38 -17.03
CA ASN A 98 -29.06 -40.93 -17.44
C ASN A 98 -29.84 -41.58 -16.28
N GLY A 99 -29.30 -41.48 -15.06
CA GLY A 99 -29.79 -42.10 -13.85
C GLY A 99 -28.66 -42.70 -13.01
N PHE A 100 -29.00 -43.27 -11.86
CA PHE A 100 -28.03 -43.84 -10.90
C PHE A 100 -28.65 -44.96 -10.06
N VAL A 101 -27.78 -45.68 -9.33
CA VAL A 101 -28.17 -46.74 -8.38
C VAL A 101 -28.03 -46.23 -6.94
N LEU A 102 -29.00 -46.60 -6.09
CA LEU A 102 -28.99 -46.43 -4.64
C LEU A 102 -28.75 -47.80 -3.98
N ASN A 103 -27.61 -47.96 -3.34
CA ASN A 103 -27.18 -49.24 -2.76
C ASN A 103 -27.62 -49.34 -1.30
N GLY A 104 -28.31 -50.44 -0.97
CA GLY A 104 -28.68 -50.82 0.40
C GLY A 104 -27.47 -51.12 1.28
N MET A 105 -27.68 -51.11 2.59
CA MET A 105 -26.60 -51.16 3.57
C MET A 105 -26.20 -52.59 3.96
N ASP A 106 -27.08 -53.32 4.64
CA ASP A 106 -26.79 -54.66 5.16
C ASP A 106 -27.64 -55.73 4.45
N GLY A 107 -27.02 -56.89 4.19
CA GLY A 107 -27.71 -58.01 3.54
C GLY A 107 -28.90 -58.53 4.37
N GLY A 108 -30.10 -58.46 3.79
CA GLY A 108 -31.36 -58.87 4.39
C GLY A 108 -32.26 -57.71 4.84
N ASP A 109 -31.86 -56.47 4.61
CA ASP A 109 -32.64 -55.26 4.96
C ASP A 109 -33.77 -54.98 3.96
N ASP A 110 -33.66 -55.50 2.74
CA ASP A 110 -34.57 -55.33 1.61
C ASP A 110 -34.81 -53.84 1.25
N SER A 111 -33.75 -53.05 1.10
CA SER A 111 -33.88 -51.67 0.61
C SER A 111 -34.54 -51.62 -0.77
N GLY A 112 -35.46 -50.67 -0.99
CA GLY A 112 -36.28 -50.64 -2.21
C GLY A 112 -37.55 -51.49 -2.13
N PHE A 113 -37.89 -52.05 -0.95
CA PHE A 113 -39.17 -52.72 -0.73
C PHE A 113 -40.36 -51.78 -1.02
N SER A 114 -40.23 -50.50 -0.71
CA SER A 114 -41.16 -49.44 -1.07
C SER A 114 -40.38 -48.21 -1.48
N VAL A 115 -40.72 -47.57 -2.59
CA VAL A 115 -40.10 -46.33 -3.06
C VAL A 115 -41.15 -45.28 -3.38
N SER A 116 -40.81 -44.00 -3.20
CA SER A 116 -41.63 -42.86 -3.62
C SER A 116 -40.76 -41.63 -3.82
N SER A 117 -41.17 -40.68 -4.66
CA SER A 117 -40.77 -39.29 -4.47
C SER A 117 -41.21 -38.83 -3.07
N ALA A 118 -40.37 -38.02 -2.44
CA ALA A 118 -40.68 -37.29 -1.23
C ALA A 118 -41.24 -35.88 -1.54
N GLY A 119 -41.03 -35.38 -2.77
CA GLY A 119 -41.20 -33.96 -3.10
C GLY A 119 -39.97 -33.16 -2.65
N ASP A 120 -40.00 -31.84 -2.77
CA ASP A 120 -38.95 -30.96 -2.23
C ASP A 120 -39.20 -30.79 -0.72
N ILE A 121 -38.42 -31.49 0.11
CA ILE A 121 -38.58 -31.47 1.56
C ILE A 121 -37.60 -30.52 2.26
N ASN A 122 -36.61 -29.98 1.53
CA ASN A 122 -35.53 -29.17 2.08
C ASN A 122 -35.50 -27.72 1.54
N GLY A 123 -36.37 -27.38 0.59
CA GLY A 123 -36.54 -26.04 0.02
C GLY A 123 -35.60 -25.72 -1.14
N ASP A 124 -34.89 -26.69 -1.71
CA ASP A 124 -33.91 -26.46 -2.79
C ASP A 124 -34.50 -26.50 -4.21
N GLU A 125 -35.83 -26.59 -4.32
CA GLU A 125 -36.60 -26.74 -5.56
C GLU A 125 -36.36 -28.05 -6.34
N LEU A 126 -35.53 -28.97 -5.83
CA LEU A 126 -35.30 -30.29 -6.40
C LEU A 126 -36.19 -31.33 -5.71
N ALA A 127 -36.61 -32.35 -6.44
CA ALA A 127 -37.42 -33.41 -5.86
C ALA A 127 -36.54 -34.40 -5.08
N ASP A 128 -36.95 -34.73 -3.87
CA ASP A 128 -36.28 -35.73 -3.03
C ASP A 128 -36.92 -37.12 -3.16
N LEU A 129 -36.25 -38.13 -2.60
CA LEU A 129 -36.68 -39.53 -2.66
C LEU A 129 -36.84 -40.11 -1.26
N ILE A 130 -37.78 -41.05 -1.11
CA ILE A 130 -37.90 -41.90 0.08
C ILE A 130 -37.90 -43.39 -0.29
N ILE A 131 -37.06 -44.16 0.38
CA ILE A 131 -36.81 -45.58 0.14
C ILE A 131 -37.02 -46.34 1.46
N GLY A 132 -37.89 -47.34 1.47
CA GLY A 132 -38.17 -48.18 2.64
C GLY A 132 -37.37 -49.47 2.64
N ALA A 133 -36.78 -49.81 3.80
CA ALA A 133 -36.07 -51.05 4.09
C ALA A 133 -36.67 -51.70 5.34
N ASN A 134 -37.73 -52.48 5.15
CA ASN A 134 -38.58 -52.87 6.27
C ASN A 134 -38.02 -54.01 7.14
N PHE A 135 -36.90 -54.60 6.77
CA PHE A 135 -36.24 -55.66 7.55
C PHE A 135 -34.95 -55.20 8.22
N ALA A 136 -34.54 -53.95 8.02
CA ALA A 136 -33.44 -53.34 8.75
C ALA A 136 -33.65 -53.36 10.28
N ASP A 137 -32.55 -53.34 11.02
CA ASP A 137 -32.50 -53.59 12.46
C ASP A 137 -31.97 -52.39 13.32
N PRO A 138 -32.33 -51.11 13.08
CA PRO A 138 -31.76 -49.95 13.81
C PRO A 138 -31.95 -50.04 15.32
N ASN A 139 -33.12 -50.48 15.75
CA ASN A 139 -33.57 -50.47 17.14
C ASN A 139 -34.10 -51.85 17.56
N GLY A 140 -33.53 -52.91 16.99
CA GLY A 140 -33.89 -54.30 17.26
C GLY A 140 -34.39 -55.02 16.00
N SER A 141 -34.50 -56.35 16.09
CA SER A 141 -34.85 -57.18 14.95
C SER A 141 -36.16 -56.76 14.26
N LEU A 142 -36.10 -56.49 12.97
CA LEU A 142 -37.18 -56.11 12.07
C LEU A 142 -37.91 -54.83 12.53
N SER A 143 -37.17 -53.88 13.13
CA SER A 143 -37.73 -52.55 13.43
C SER A 143 -37.97 -51.74 12.15
N GLY A 144 -37.18 -51.97 11.11
CA GLY A 144 -37.26 -51.34 9.79
C GLY A 144 -36.69 -49.92 9.76
N GLU A 145 -36.33 -49.44 8.57
CA GLU A 145 -35.80 -48.10 8.29
C GLU A 145 -36.43 -47.50 7.03
N SER A 146 -36.28 -46.20 6.85
CA SER A 146 -36.47 -45.54 5.56
C SER A 146 -35.36 -44.52 5.33
N TYR A 147 -34.92 -44.37 4.09
CA TYR A 147 -33.87 -43.44 3.70
C TYR A 147 -34.51 -42.31 2.89
N VAL A 148 -34.19 -41.08 3.25
CA VAL A 148 -34.52 -39.89 2.46
C VAL A 148 -33.26 -39.42 1.77
N VAL A 149 -33.31 -39.22 0.46
CA VAL A 149 -32.16 -38.81 -0.36
C VAL A 149 -32.50 -37.50 -1.04
N PHE A 150 -31.65 -36.50 -0.85
CA PHE A 150 -31.90 -35.17 -1.40
C PHE A 150 -31.58 -35.09 -2.90
N GLY A 151 -32.37 -34.29 -3.62
CA GLY A 151 -32.16 -33.93 -5.01
C GLY A 151 -30.78 -33.30 -5.24
N THR A 152 -30.22 -33.48 -6.44
CA THR A 152 -28.96 -32.84 -6.79
C THR A 152 -28.79 -32.71 -8.30
N SER A 153 -28.24 -31.58 -8.75
CA SER A 153 -27.99 -31.34 -10.17
C SER A 153 -26.86 -32.18 -10.76
N ASN A 154 -26.00 -32.80 -9.93
CA ASN A 154 -24.83 -33.57 -10.38
C ASN A 154 -24.70 -34.92 -9.63
N PRO A 155 -25.66 -35.84 -9.79
CA PRO A 155 -25.64 -37.10 -9.07
C PRO A 155 -24.52 -38.02 -9.58
N SER A 156 -23.88 -38.72 -8.64
CA SER A 156 -22.93 -39.78 -8.96
C SER A 156 -23.66 -40.98 -9.57
N SER A 157 -22.96 -41.82 -10.35
CA SER A 157 -23.55 -43.04 -10.94
C SER A 157 -24.07 -44.05 -9.92
N SER A 158 -23.60 -43.95 -8.67
CA SER A 158 -24.04 -44.75 -7.54
C SER A 158 -23.98 -43.93 -6.26
N ILE A 159 -24.96 -44.10 -5.39
CA ILE A 159 -25.04 -43.49 -4.06
C ILE A 159 -25.20 -44.61 -3.04
N GLU A 160 -24.34 -44.64 -2.03
CA GLU A 160 -24.42 -45.57 -0.91
C GLU A 160 -25.34 -44.98 0.17
N LEU A 161 -26.41 -45.67 0.55
CA LEU A 161 -27.33 -45.18 1.58
C LEU A 161 -26.67 -45.07 2.97
N SER A 162 -25.54 -45.74 3.18
CA SER A 162 -24.71 -45.60 4.39
C SER A 162 -23.96 -44.26 4.49
N ASN A 163 -23.88 -43.48 3.41
CA ASN A 163 -23.17 -42.20 3.34
C ASN A 163 -24.09 -40.98 3.55
N LEU A 164 -25.36 -41.20 3.93
CA LEU A 164 -26.28 -40.11 4.23
C LEU A 164 -25.86 -39.39 5.51
N ASP A 165 -25.58 -38.09 5.42
CA ASP A 165 -24.96 -37.30 6.50
C ASP A 165 -25.74 -36.05 6.92
N GLY A 166 -26.90 -35.82 6.31
CA GLY A 166 -27.73 -34.64 6.52
C GLY A 166 -27.56 -33.55 5.45
N SER A 167 -26.47 -33.56 4.68
CA SER A 167 -26.30 -32.66 3.52
C SER A 167 -26.85 -33.25 2.21
N ASN A 168 -26.92 -34.58 2.13
CA ASN A 168 -27.34 -35.35 0.96
C ASN A 168 -28.54 -36.28 1.24
N GLY A 169 -29.14 -36.17 2.44
CA GLY A 169 -30.26 -36.97 2.90
C GLY A 169 -30.08 -37.47 4.34
N PHE A 170 -31.01 -38.29 4.83
CA PHE A 170 -31.01 -38.81 6.20
C PHE A 170 -31.80 -40.12 6.35
N VAL A 171 -31.69 -40.76 7.53
CA VAL A 171 -32.33 -42.05 7.84
C VAL A 171 -33.45 -41.88 8.89
N LEU A 172 -34.60 -42.50 8.63
CA LEU A 172 -35.74 -42.64 9.52
C LEU A 172 -35.76 -44.04 10.16
N ASN A 173 -35.25 -44.12 11.39
CA ASN A 173 -35.15 -45.37 12.12
C ASN A 173 -36.50 -45.80 12.72
N GLY A 174 -36.90 -47.05 12.48
CA GLY A 174 -38.04 -47.68 13.14
C GLY A 174 -37.84 -47.79 14.65
N ILE A 175 -38.93 -47.79 15.41
CA ILE A 175 -38.89 -47.56 16.86
C ILE A 175 -38.63 -48.85 17.66
N ASN A 176 -39.45 -49.90 17.48
CA ASN A 176 -39.34 -51.14 18.25
C ASN A 176 -39.12 -52.38 17.37
N GLU A 177 -38.60 -53.44 18.00
CA GLU A 177 -38.48 -54.77 17.39
C GLU A 177 -39.82 -55.21 16.76
N ARG A 178 -39.79 -55.64 15.49
CA ARG A 178 -40.93 -56.15 14.69
C ARG A 178 -42.04 -55.16 14.38
N ASP A 179 -41.74 -53.86 14.40
CA ASP A 179 -42.66 -52.83 13.90
C ASP A 179 -42.69 -52.78 12.37
N TYR A 180 -41.60 -53.18 11.69
CA TYR A 180 -41.41 -53.15 10.24
C TYR A 180 -41.72 -51.77 9.64
N SER A 181 -41.12 -50.71 10.20
CA SER A 181 -41.14 -49.37 9.61
C SER A 181 -40.58 -49.40 8.18
N GLY A 182 -40.97 -48.47 7.31
CA GLY A 182 -40.53 -48.45 5.91
C GLY A 182 -41.20 -49.50 5.01
N ARG A 183 -42.17 -50.29 5.53
CA ARG A 183 -42.97 -51.22 4.72
C ARG A 183 -43.75 -50.51 3.61
N SER A 184 -44.14 -49.26 3.87
CA SER A 184 -44.81 -48.37 2.94
C SER A 184 -44.33 -46.95 3.19
N VAL A 185 -43.82 -46.31 2.15
CA VAL A 185 -43.38 -44.92 2.15
C VAL A 185 -44.11 -44.15 1.05
N SER A 186 -44.37 -42.87 1.28
CA SER A 186 -44.97 -41.98 0.28
C SER A 186 -44.68 -40.52 0.59
N SER A 187 -44.76 -39.63 -0.40
CA SER A 187 -44.93 -38.21 -0.13
C SER A 187 -46.31 -37.97 0.51
N ALA A 188 -46.36 -37.09 1.50
CA ALA A 188 -47.58 -36.56 2.07
C ALA A 188 -48.00 -35.22 1.42
N GLY A 189 -47.19 -34.70 0.49
CA GLY A 189 -47.31 -33.33 -0.03
C GLY A 189 -47.07 -32.30 1.07
N ASP A 190 -47.41 -31.03 0.83
CA ASP A 190 -47.41 -29.99 1.86
C ASP A 190 -48.64 -30.18 2.78
N PHE A 191 -48.50 -31.02 3.80
CA PHE A 191 -49.60 -31.39 4.69
C PHE A 191 -49.90 -30.30 5.71
N ASN A 192 -48.88 -29.55 6.13
CA ASN A 192 -49.00 -28.50 7.14
C ASN A 192 -49.21 -27.07 6.55
N GLY A 193 -49.06 -26.90 5.24
CA GLY A 193 -49.26 -25.64 4.52
C GLY A 193 -48.07 -24.69 4.57
N ASP A 194 -46.86 -25.20 4.81
CA ASP A 194 -45.64 -24.41 5.00
C ASP A 194 -44.82 -24.20 3.71
N GLY A 195 -45.28 -24.78 2.60
CA GLY A 195 -44.67 -24.65 1.28
C GLY A 195 -43.65 -25.73 0.94
N LEU A 196 -43.24 -26.57 1.90
CA LEU A 196 -42.37 -27.71 1.68
C LEU A 196 -43.17 -29.00 1.60
N ALA A 197 -42.62 -30.00 0.90
CA ALA A 197 -43.22 -31.32 0.89
C ALA A 197 -42.93 -32.06 2.21
N ASP A 198 -43.91 -32.84 2.65
CA ASP A 198 -43.80 -33.73 3.78
C ASP A 198 -43.79 -35.19 3.31
N ILE A 199 -43.35 -36.10 4.18
CA ILE A 199 -43.30 -37.54 3.90
C ILE A 199 -44.09 -38.33 4.93
N ILE A 200 -44.55 -39.51 4.53
CA ILE A 200 -45.24 -40.46 5.40
C ILE A 200 -44.60 -41.85 5.33
N THR A 201 -44.36 -42.47 6.49
CA THR A 201 -43.86 -43.85 6.60
C THR A 201 -44.75 -44.69 7.52
N GLY A 202 -44.95 -45.95 7.15
CA GLY A 202 -45.83 -46.89 7.85
C GLY A 202 -45.08 -47.98 8.63
N ALA A 203 -45.45 -48.16 9.88
CA ALA A 203 -45.03 -49.26 10.75
C ALA A 203 -46.23 -50.16 11.08
N TYR A 204 -46.63 -51.00 10.12
CA TYR A 204 -47.93 -51.68 10.15
C TYR A 204 -48.12 -52.69 11.29
N LYS A 205 -47.06 -53.05 12.02
CA LYS A 205 -47.08 -53.97 13.16
C LYS A 205 -46.75 -53.32 14.50
N ALA A 206 -46.61 -52.00 14.54
CA ALA A 206 -46.40 -51.29 15.79
C ALA A 206 -47.58 -51.47 16.75
N ASP A 207 -47.32 -51.20 18.04
CA ASP A 207 -48.23 -51.44 19.17
C ASP A 207 -48.79 -50.14 19.78
N PRO A 208 -49.46 -49.25 19.01
CA PRO A 208 -49.98 -47.99 19.54
C PRO A 208 -50.97 -48.28 20.66
N ASN A 209 -50.96 -47.44 21.70
CA ASN A 209 -51.86 -47.57 22.85
C ASN A 209 -51.76 -48.96 23.54
N ARG A 210 -50.61 -49.65 23.41
CA ARG A 210 -50.36 -51.00 23.95
C ARG A 210 -51.28 -52.08 23.35
N VAL A 211 -51.73 -51.88 22.12
CA VAL A 211 -52.53 -52.86 21.38
C VAL A 211 -51.62 -53.57 20.37
N ASP A 212 -51.39 -54.87 20.58
CA ASP A 212 -50.56 -55.72 19.73
C ASP A 212 -50.92 -55.57 18.24
N ARG A 213 -49.97 -55.08 17.44
CA ARG A 213 -50.00 -54.94 15.99
C ARG A 213 -51.18 -54.15 15.46
N ALA A 214 -51.57 -53.09 16.16
CA ALA A 214 -52.58 -52.16 15.66
C ALA A 214 -52.05 -51.27 14.51
N GLY A 215 -50.73 -51.08 14.43
CA GLY A 215 -50.04 -50.35 13.37
C GLY A 215 -50.03 -48.84 13.56
N GLU A 216 -48.90 -48.21 13.21
CA GLU A 216 -48.68 -46.77 13.27
C GLU A 216 -48.28 -46.20 11.90
N SER A 217 -48.56 -44.92 11.68
CA SER A 217 -48.10 -44.17 10.51
C SER A 217 -47.59 -42.82 10.98
N TYR A 218 -46.45 -42.41 10.45
CA TYR A 218 -45.69 -41.24 10.88
C TYR A 218 -45.61 -40.26 9.72
N ILE A 219 -46.05 -39.03 9.94
CA ILE A 219 -45.79 -37.90 9.03
C ILE A 219 -44.52 -37.20 9.54
N VAL A 220 -43.60 -36.90 8.65
CA VAL A 220 -42.36 -36.14 8.93
C VAL A 220 -42.40 -34.89 8.07
N PHE A 221 -42.28 -33.72 8.71
CA PHE A 221 -42.38 -32.43 8.03
C PHE A 221 -41.06 -32.00 7.37
N GLY A 222 -41.15 -31.41 6.18
CA GLY A 222 -40.03 -30.76 5.48
C GLY A 222 -39.52 -29.52 6.21
N ARG A 223 -38.25 -29.11 5.99
CA ARG A 223 -37.64 -27.90 6.59
C ARG A 223 -36.55 -27.30 5.70
N ASP A 224 -36.51 -25.97 5.63
CA ASP A 224 -35.50 -25.19 4.93
C ASP A 224 -34.70 -24.32 5.93
N PHE A 225 -33.44 -24.69 6.19
CA PHE A 225 -32.49 -23.91 6.99
C PHE A 225 -31.15 -23.71 6.26
N ASN A 226 -31.15 -23.72 4.92
CA ASN A 226 -29.92 -23.61 4.14
C ASN A 226 -29.95 -22.35 3.27
N THR A 227 -28.82 -21.66 3.13
CA THR A 227 -28.66 -20.51 2.23
C THR A 227 -27.21 -20.37 1.76
N ASP A 228 -26.93 -19.45 0.84
CA ASP A 228 -25.55 -19.02 0.52
C ASP A 228 -25.19 -17.74 1.30
N GLU A 229 -23.90 -17.42 1.36
CA GLU A 229 -23.35 -16.26 2.08
C GLU A 229 -23.87 -14.90 1.58
N ASN A 230 -24.46 -14.87 0.39
CA ASN A 230 -24.94 -13.66 -0.29
C ASN A 230 -26.48 -13.50 -0.27
N THR A 231 -27.21 -14.49 0.21
CA THR A 231 -28.68 -14.56 0.10
C THR A 231 -29.37 -14.55 1.46
N ALA A 232 -30.36 -13.67 1.60
CA ALA A 232 -31.26 -13.67 2.75
C ALA A 232 -32.50 -14.54 2.45
N PHE A 233 -32.98 -15.28 3.46
CA PHE A 233 -34.17 -16.14 3.33
C PHE A 233 -35.19 -15.94 4.47
N THR A 234 -36.39 -16.48 4.28
CA THR A 234 -37.50 -16.44 5.26
C THR A 234 -38.00 -17.86 5.49
N THR A 235 -38.10 -18.31 6.74
CA THR A 235 -38.37 -19.72 7.04
C THR A 235 -39.84 -20.09 7.07
N SER A 236 -40.13 -21.36 6.78
CA SER A 236 -41.32 -22.06 7.30
C SER A 236 -41.18 -22.24 8.82
N SER A 237 -42.31 -22.28 9.54
CA SER A 237 -42.38 -22.15 11.01
C SER A 237 -41.40 -23.06 11.79
N VAL A 238 -40.66 -22.49 12.76
CA VAL A 238 -39.74 -23.27 13.63
C VAL A 238 -40.43 -24.12 14.71
N LEU A 239 -41.75 -23.97 14.87
CA LEU A 239 -42.54 -24.74 15.83
C LEU A 239 -43.04 -26.09 15.27
N ALA A 240 -42.86 -26.37 13.98
CA ALA A 240 -43.50 -27.50 13.31
C ALA A 240 -43.09 -28.86 13.90
N ASN A 241 -41.87 -28.95 14.45
CA ASN A 241 -41.33 -30.16 15.08
C ASN A 241 -41.46 -30.17 16.61
N ASP A 242 -42.07 -29.15 17.21
CA ASP A 242 -42.24 -29.06 18.66
C ASP A 242 -43.58 -29.66 19.08
N THR A 243 -43.60 -30.39 20.20
CA THR A 243 -44.82 -31.01 20.75
C THR A 243 -44.95 -30.76 22.24
N ASP A 244 -46.18 -30.57 22.70
CA ASP A 244 -46.51 -30.50 24.12
C ASP A 244 -47.23 -31.77 24.58
N PRO A 245 -46.82 -32.43 25.69
CA PRO A 245 -47.47 -33.64 26.20
C PRO A 245 -48.96 -33.47 26.59
N ASN A 246 -49.41 -32.24 26.79
CA ASN A 246 -50.80 -31.89 27.09
C ASN A 246 -51.57 -31.36 25.88
N GLU A 247 -50.94 -31.35 24.69
CA GLU A 247 -51.49 -30.83 23.42
C GLU A 247 -51.85 -29.34 23.48
N ASP A 248 -51.20 -28.58 24.36
CA ASP A 248 -51.37 -27.13 24.42
C ASP A 248 -50.73 -26.45 23.19
N THR A 249 -51.29 -25.30 22.77
CA THR A 249 -50.78 -24.56 21.61
C THR A 249 -49.44 -23.91 21.95
N LEU A 250 -48.41 -24.24 21.16
CA LEU A 250 -47.07 -23.68 21.32
C LEU A 250 -46.94 -22.31 20.66
N SER A 251 -46.12 -21.45 21.24
CA SER A 251 -45.80 -20.13 20.73
C SER A 251 -44.35 -19.75 21.03
N ILE A 252 -43.72 -18.98 20.16
CA ILE A 252 -42.39 -18.41 20.41
C ILE A 252 -42.57 -17.13 21.23
N THR A 253 -41.96 -17.11 22.41
CA THR A 253 -42.01 -15.95 23.32
C THR A 253 -40.81 -15.03 23.18
N ALA A 254 -39.67 -15.55 22.72
CA ALA A 254 -38.48 -14.79 22.38
C ALA A 254 -37.58 -15.57 21.42
N ILE A 255 -36.80 -14.84 20.61
CA ILE A 255 -35.65 -15.36 19.87
C ILE A 255 -34.40 -14.75 20.51
N ASP A 256 -33.46 -15.59 20.92
CA ASP A 256 -32.15 -15.20 21.42
C ASP A 256 -31.12 -15.35 20.31
N THR A 257 -30.68 -14.22 19.77
CA THR A 257 -29.68 -14.12 18.71
C THR A 257 -28.28 -13.89 19.28
N THR A 258 -28.08 -14.13 20.58
CA THR A 258 -26.77 -13.97 21.22
C THR A 258 -25.80 -15.00 20.65
N GLY A 259 -24.80 -14.52 19.92
CA GLY A 259 -23.79 -15.38 19.30
C GLY A 259 -24.08 -15.75 17.84
N THR A 260 -25.22 -15.32 17.31
CA THR A 260 -25.52 -15.38 15.87
C THR A 260 -24.67 -14.35 15.14
N LEU A 261 -24.08 -14.74 14.01
CA LEU A 261 -23.23 -13.86 13.19
C LEU A 261 -24.07 -13.05 12.21
N GLY A 262 -24.98 -13.72 11.48
CA GLY A 262 -25.96 -13.07 10.61
C GLY A 262 -27.07 -12.35 11.38
N ILE A 263 -27.96 -11.70 10.65
CA ILE A 263 -29.09 -10.96 11.19
C ILE A 263 -30.34 -11.83 11.17
N VAL A 264 -30.86 -12.17 12.35
CA VAL A 264 -32.15 -12.86 12.51
C VAL A 264 -33.25 -11.86 12.87
N THR A 265 -34.33 -11.84 12.09
CA THR A 265 -35.53 -11.02 12.36
C THR A 265 -36.72 -11.92 12.70
N ASN A 266 -37.31 -11.74 13.89
CA ASN A 266 -38.52 -12.47 14.31
C ASN A 266 -39.78 -11.83 13.70
N ASN A 267 -40.58 -12.61 12.97
CA ASN A 267 -41.82 -12.13 12.33
C ASN A 267 -43.04 -12.13 13.28
N GLY A 268 -42.93 -12.79 14.44
CA GLY A 268 -43.95 -12.78 15.49
C GLY A 268 -45.12 -13.75 15.27
N ASP A 269 -45.01 -14.63 14.26
CA ASP A 269 -46.00 -15.65 13.91
C ASP A 269 -45.43 -17.09 13.93
N GLY A 270 -44.21 -17.26 14.45
CA GLY A 270 -43.51 -18.55 14.45
C GLY A 270 -42.46 -18.69 13.34
N THR A 271 -42.34 -17.70 12.45
CA THR A 271 -41.31 -17.63 11.39
C THR A 271 -40.21 -16.61 11.73
N PHE A 272 -39.07 -16.71 11.04
CA PHE A 272 -38.00 -15.71 11.08
C PHE A 272 -37.39 -15.46 9.70
N ASN A 273 -36.72 -14.32 9.55
CA ASN A 273 -35.85 -14.03 8.40
C ASN A 273 -34.40 -14.11 8.85
N TYR A 274 -33.53 -14.60 7.98
CA TYR A 274 -32.09 -14.60 8.18
C TYR A 274 -31.37 -13.94 7.00
N ASP A 275 -30.38 -13.12 7.32
CA ASP A 275 -29.49 -12.44 6.37
C ASP A 275 -28.04 -12.65 6.84
N PRO A 276 -27.19 -13.33 6.06
CA PRO A 276 -25.77 -13.50 6.39
C PRO A 276 -25.02 -12.18 6.65
N ASN A 277 -25.47 -11.07 6.03
CA ASN A 277 -25.00 -9.70 6.24
C ASN A 277 -23.47 -9.55 6.18
N GLY A 278 -22.85 -10.11 5.14
CA GLY A 278 -21.42 -9.92 4.88
C GLY A 278 -20.47 -10.65 5.83
N GLN A 279 -21.00 -11.47 6.76
CA GLN A 279 -20.17 -12.12 7.79
C GLN A 279 -19.47 -13.39 7.30
N PHE A 280 -19.83 -13.85 6.11
CA PHE A 280 -19.40 -15.12 5.54
C PHE A 280 -18.74 -14.96 4.16
N ASP A 281 -18.46 -13.73 3.72
CA ASP A 281 -17.84 -13.36 2.43
C ASP A 281 -16.41 -13.90 2.26
N SER A 282 -15.85 -14.51 3.30
CA SER A 282 -14.56 -15.20 3.22
C SER A 282 -14.68 -16.67 2.84
N LEU A 283 -15.88 -17.19 2.62
CA LEU A 283 -16.12 -18.59 2.27
C LEU A 283 -15.97 -18.78 0.76
N ASN A 284 -15.01 -19.61 0.35
CA ASN A 284 -14.83 -19.94 -1.05
C ASN A 284 -15.93 -20.86 -1.59
N ASP A 285 -16.00 -20.97 -2.92
CA ASP A 285 -16.82 -21.98 -3.60
C ASP A 285 -16.53 -23.40 -3.04
N LYS A 286 -17.58 -24.07 -2.55
CA LYS A 286 -17.59 -25.39 -1.87
C LYS A 286 -17.16 -25.40 -0.40
N GLU A 287 -16.87 -24.24 0.19
CA GLU A 287 -16.82 -24.14 1.65
C GLU A 287 -18.24 -23.97 2.21
N SER A 288 -18.39 -24.27 3.49
CA SER A 288 -19.65 -24.02 4.20
C SER A 288 -19.39 -23.71 5.65
N ALA A 289 -20.28 -22.92 6.23
CA ALA A 289 -20.34 -22.61 7.64
C ALA A 289 -21.74 -22.89 8.19
N THR A 290 -21.87 -22.80 9.50
CA THR A 290 -23.17 -22.83 10.16
C THR A 290 -23.31 -21.64 11.09
N ASP A 291 -24.48 -21.04 11.11
CA ASP A 291 -24.88 -20.08 12.13
C ASP A 291 -26.00 -20.65 13.00
N THR A 292 -26.13 -20.17 14.23
CA THR A 292 -27.13 -20.71 15.17
C THR A 292 -27.79 -19.61 16.00
N PHE A 293 -29.03 -19.86 16.39
CA PHE A 293 -29.73 -19.05 17.38
C PHE A 293 -30.72 -19.91 18.16
N SER A 294 -31.26 -19.39 19.26
CA SER A 294 -32.18 -20.16 20.12
C SER A 294 -33.58 -19.53 20.18
N CYS A 295 -34.61 -20.36 20.19
CA CYS A 295 -36.01 -19.97 20.35
C CYS A 295 -36.54 -20.39 21.72
N ILE A 296 -37.19 -19.48 22.45
CA ILE A 296 -37.88 -19.78 23.70
C ILE A 296 -39.35 -20.07 23.40
N ILE A 297 -39.72 -21.33 23.51
CA ILE A 297 -41.04 -21.88 23.16
C ILE A 297 -41.88 -21.99 24.42
N SER A 298 -43.17 -21.65 24.37
CA SER A 298 -44.10 -21.72 25.50
C SER A 298 -45.45 -22.34 25.13
N ASP A 299 -45.98 -23.15 26.05
CA ASP A 299 -47.36 -23.68 26.08
C ASP A 299 -48.36 -22.70 26.77
N GLY A 300 -47.89 -21.51 27.17
CA GLY A 300 -48.65 -20.54 27.96
C GLY A 300 -48.51 -20.67 29.48
N ASN A 301 -47.80 -21.70 29.99
CA ASN A 301 -47.51 -21.92 31.40
C ASN A 301 -46.00 -22.04 31.68
N LEU A 302 -45.32 -22.93 30.95
CA LEU A 302 -43.90 -23.22 31.02
C LEU A 302 -43.22 -22.85 29.70
N THR A 303 -41.90 -22.90 29.72
CA THR A 303 -41.07 -22.60 28.55
C THR A 303 -39.97 -23.63 28.39
N ASP A 304 -39.62 -23.94 27.14
CA ASP A 304 -38.43 -24.70 26.77
C ASP A 304 -37.60 -23.93 25.73
N THR A 305 -36.37 -24.38 25.44
CA THR A 305 -35.47 -23.74 24.46
C THR A 305 -35.11 -24.71 23.34
N GLY A 306 -35.41 -24.32 22.10
CA GLY A 306 -34.97 -24.99 20.88
C GLY A 306 -33.82 -24.25 20.22
N THR A 307 -32.87 -24.97 19.62
CA THR A 307 -31.80 -24.39 18.81
C THR A 307 -32.15 -24.50 17.33
N VAL A 308 -32.00 -23.40 16.60
CA VAL A 308 -32.05 -23.35 15.14
C VAL A 308 -30.61 -23.28 14.64
N THR A 309 -30.28 -24.11 13.67
CA THR A 309 -28.98 -24.13 12.97
C THR A 309 -29.24 -23.85 11.51
N ILE A 310 -28.52 -22.88 10.95
CA ILE A 310 -28.56 -22.49 9.55
C ILE A 310 -27.26 -22.96 8.92
N ALA A 311 -27.33 -23.64 7.78
CA ALA A 311 -26.15 -23.92 6.96
C ALA A 311 -25.97 -22.80 5.91
N ILE A 312 -24.75 -22.29 5.77
CA ILE A 312 -24.37 -21.27 4.81
C ILE A 312 -23.32 -21.89 3.87
N ALA A 313 -23.65 -22.05 2.59
CA ALA A 313 -22.67 -22.37 1.56
C ALA A 313 -21.84 -21.14 1.21
N GLY A 314 -20.61 -21.33 0.72
CA GLY A 314 -19.75 -20.29 0.16
C GLY A 314 -19.84 -20.21 -1.38
N VAL A 315 -19.81 -19.01 -1.93
CA VAL A 315 -19.74 -18.67 -3.35
C VAL A 315 -18.61 -17.66 -3.53
N ASN A 316 -17.82 -17.84 -4.59
CA ASN A 316 -16.73 -16.92 -4.93
C ASN A 316 -17.27 -15.53 -5.33
N ASP A 317 -16.85 -14.50 -4.60
CA ASP A 317 -17.11 -13.10 -4.85
C ASP A 317 -16.08 -12.48 -5.82
N PRO A 318 -16.41 -11.38 -6.52
CA PRO A 318 -15.44 -10.67 -7.33
C PRO A 318 -14.44 -9.90 -6.46
N PRO A 319 -13.18 -9.72 -6.93
CA PRO A 319 -12.23 -8.85 -6.26
C PRO A 319 -12.73 -7.39 -6.27
N ILE A 320 -12.15 -6.55 -5.42
CA ILE A 320 -12.48 -5.12 -5.29
C ILE A 320 -11.30 -4.29 -5.77
N ALA A 321 -11.47 -3.63 -6.92
CA ALA A 321 -10.49 -2.71 -7.48
C ALA A 321 -10.73 -1.28 -6.97
N ASN A 322 -9.72 -0.67 -6.35
CA ASN A 322 -9.80 0.68 -5.80
C ASN A 322 -9.01 1.66 -6.66
N ASP A 323 -9.62 2.78 -7.07
CA ASP A 323 -8.95 3.79 -7.90
C ASP A 323 -7.62 4.30 -7.29
N ASP A 324 -6.61 4.48 -8.14
CA ASP A 324 -5.28 4.96 -7.77
C ASP A 324 -5.01 6.40 -8.23
N SER A 325 -4.08 7.07 -7.54
CA SER A 325 -3.61 8.38 -7.95
C SER A 325 -2.10 8.55 -7.83
N PHE A 326 -1.49 9.10 -8.87
CA PHE A 326 -0.05 9.40 -8.96
C PHE A 326 0.17 10.84 -9.45
N ASN A 327 1.38 11.36 -9.28
CA ASN A 327 1.81 12.65 -9.80
C ASN A 327 3.11 12.53 -10.61
N THR A 328 3.30 13.44 -11.56
CA THR A 328 4.53 13.60 -12.35
C THR A 328 4.56 15.00 -12.96
N ASP A 329 5.68 15.40 -13.57
CA ASP A 329 5.75 16.60 -14.42
C ASP A 329 5.59 16.21 -15.90
N GLU A 330 5.50 17.21 -16.76
CA GLU A 330 5.26 17.07 -18.21
C GLU A 330 6.39 16.38 -18.97
N ASP A 331 7.59 16.29 -18.40
CA ASP A 331 8.81 15.85 -19.06
C ASP A 331 9.44 14.60 -18.41
N THR A 332 8.99 14.20 -17.22
CA THR A 332 9.54 13.09 -16.45
C THR A 332 8.67 11.83 -16.56
N PRO A 333 9.23 10.73 -17.09
CA PRO A 333 8.64 9.40 -16.95
C PRO A 333 8.90 8.82 -15.56
N PHE A 334 7.96 8.03 -15.02
CA PHE A 334 8.21 7.21 -13.82
C PHE A 334 7.93 5.73 -14.07
N THR A 335 8.65 4.84 -13.38
CA THR A 335 8.74 3.41 -13.73
C THR A 335 8.38 2.44 -12.60
N THR A 336 7.51 2.83 -11.65
CA THR A 336 7.20 2.03 -10.46
C THR A 336 5.78 2.22 -9.90
N GLY A 337 4.82 2.70 -10.69
CA GLY A 337 3.42 2.84 -10.23
C GLY A 337 2.81 1.47 -9.94
N SER A 338 2.16 1.27 -8.78
CA SER A 338 1.51 0.00 -8.45
C SER A 338 0.00 0.17 -8.42
N ALA A 339 -0.71 -0.52 -9.32
CA ALA A 339 -2.17 -0.50 -9.35
C ALA A 339 -2.81 -1.51 -8.36
N LEU A 340 -2.06 -2.52 -7.90
CA LEU A 340 -2.59 -3.53 -6.96
C LEU A 340 -2.42 -3.15 -5.47
N ALA A 341 -1.88 -1.98 -5.15
CA ALA A 341 -1.40 -1.70 -3.79
C ALA A 341 -2.53 -1.56 -2.76
N ASN A 342 -3.70 -1.12 -3.19
CA ASN A 342 -4.91 -0.84 -2.41
C ASN A 342 -6.07 -1.79 -2.76
N ASP A 343 -5.87 -2.73 -3.68
CA ASP A 343 -6.90 -3.68 -4.10
C ASP A 343 -7.01 -4.85 -3.12
N THR A 344 -8.21 -5.42 -3.00
CA THR A 344 -8.49 -6.51 -2.07
C THR A 344 -9.43 -7.53 -2.66
N ASP A 345 -9.45 -8.72 -2.08
CA ASP A 345 -10.36 -9.80 -2.41
C ASP A 345 -11.10 -10.24 -1.14
N PRO A 346 -12.44 -10.43 -1.15
CA PRO A 346 -13.20 -10.84 0.03
C PRO A 346 -12.72 -12.15 0.67
N GLU A 347 -12.33 -13.12 -0.15
CA GLU A 347 -11.79 -14.42 0.25
C GLU A 347 -10.29 -14.37 0.55
N GLY A 348 -9.62 -13.30 0.11
CA GLY A 348 -8.19 -13.09 0.28
C GLY A 348 -7.35 -13.82 -0.77
N ASP A 349 -7.94 -14.11 -1.93
CA ASP A 349 -7.23 -14.68 -3.06
C ASP A 349 -6.18 -13.72 -3.63
N SER A 350 -5.20 -14.29 -4.33
CA SER A 350 -4.12 -13.51 -4.94
C SER A 350 -4.61 -12.82 -6.20
N LEU A 351 -4.47 -11.49 -6.24
CA LEU A 351 -4.91 -10.66 -7.35
C LEU A 351 -3.89 -10.59 -8.49
N THR A 352 -4.38 -10.60 -9.72
CA THR A 352 -3.57 -10.39 -10.93
C THR A 352 -4.21 -9.39 -11.88
N ILE A 353 -3.42 -8.53 -12.52
CA ILE A 353 -3.92 -7.65 -13.59
C ILE A 353 -4.04 -8.45 -14.89
N THR A 354 -5.25 -8.54 -15.42
CA THR A 354 -5.56 -9.27 -16.66
C THR A 354 -5.58 -8.35 -17.89
N ALA A 355 -5.88 -7.06 -17.70
CA ALA A 355 -5.88 -6.06 -18.75
C ALA A 355 -5.55 -4.67 -18.22
N ILE A 356 -4.89 -3.86 -19.05
CA ILE A 356 -4.79 -2.41 -18.88
C ILE A 356 -5.37 -1.79 -20.16
N ASP A 357 -6.37 -0.92 -20.00
CA ASP A 357 -6.98 -0.17 -21.09
C ASP A 357 -6.47 1.28 -21.07
N THR A 358 -5.59 1.57 -22.02
CA THR A 358 -4.99 2.89 -22.23
C THR A 358 -5.77 3.72 -23.26
N THR A 359 -6.99 3.31 -23.60
CA THR A 359 -7.84 4.03 -24.55
C THR A 359 -8.20 5.40 -23.99
N GLY A 360 -7.65 6.45 -24.59
CA GLY A 360 -7.89 7.83 -24.18
C GLY A 360 -6.81 8.42 -23.28
N THR A 361 -5.84 7.60 -22.86
CA THR A 361 -4.61 8.07 -22.23
C THR A 361 -3.78 8.85 -23.24
N LEU A 362 -3.25 10.01 -22.84
CA LEU A 362 -2.43 10.87 -23.70
C LEU A 362 -0.96 10.41 -23.67
N GLY A 363 -0.42 10.17 -22.48
CA GLY A 363 0.91 9.59 -22.28
C GLY A 363 0.99 8.11 -22.69
N ILE A 364 2.16 7.53 -22.53
CA ILE A 364 2.44 6.12 -22.79
C ILE A 364 2.44 5.37 -21.46
N VAL A 365 1.55 4.38 -21.33
CA VAL A 365 1.53 3.44 -20.20
C VAL A 365 2.12 2.11 -20.64
N THR A 366 3.06 1.58 -19.85
CA THR A 366 3.63 0.24 -20.05
C THR A 366 3.26 -0.66 -18.88
N ASN A 367 2.69 -1.83 -19.14
CA ASN A 367 2.41 -2.84 -18.12
C ASN A 367 3.66 -3.71 -17.88
N ASN A 368 4.13 -3.78 -16.63
CA ASN A 368 5.30 -4.57 -16.26
C ASN A 368 4.99 -6.05 -16.02
N GLY A 369 3.71 -6.40 -15.91
CA GLY A 369 3.23 -7.79 -15.79
C GLY A 369 3.32 -8.37 -14.38
N ASP A 370 3.63 -7.56 -13.37
CA ASP A 370 3.75 -7.92 -11.96
C ASP A 370 2.83 -7.11 -11.04
N GLY A 371 1.86 -6.38 -11.61
CA GLY A 371 0.98 -5.46 -10.89
C GLY A 371 1.45 -4.00 -10.92
N THR A 372 2.65 -3.73 -11.44
CA THR A 372 3.17 -2.38 -11.65
C THR A 372 3.04 -1.91 -13.10
N PHE A 373 3.14 -0.60 -13.29
CA PHE A 373 3.15 0.07 -14.58
C PHE A 373 4.17 1.21 -14.61
N ASP A 374 4.61 1.54 -15.82
CA ASP A 374 5.38 2.74 -16.13
C ASP A 374 4.48 3.74 -16.86
N TYR A 375 4.71 5.03 -16.63
CA TYR A 375 4.05 6.11 -17.34
C TYR A 375 5.06 7.14 -17.86
N ASP A 376 4.92 7.51 -19.13
CA ASP A 376 5.70 8.55 -19.79
C ASP A 376 4.73 9.59 -20.39
N PRO A 377 4.77 10.86 -19.95
CA PRO A 377 4.00 11.95 -20.56
C PRO A 377 4.18 12.06 -22.09
N ASN A 378 5.33 11.60 -22.61
CA ASN A 378 5.71 11.49 -24.02
C ASN A 378 5.43 12.80 -24.81
N GLY A 379 5.78 13.90 -24.18
CA GLY A 379 5.68 15.25 -24.70
C GLY A 379 4.26 15.73 -25.01
N GLN A 380 3.21 15.08 -24.47
CA GLN A 380 1.83 15.51 -24.70
C GLN A 380 1.44 16.74 -23.87
N PHE A 381 2.26 17.09 -22.87
CA PHE A 381 1.95 18.12 -21.88
C PHE A 381 2.91 19.32 -21.93
N ASP A 382 3.87 19.39 -22.88
CA ASP A 382 4.83 20.50 -23.11
C ASP A 382 4.20 21.89 -23.32
N SER A 383 2.87 21.93 -23.51
CA SER A 383 2.13 23.18 -23.67
C SER A 383 1.66 23.79 -22.35
N LEU A 384 1.83 23.07 -21.22
CA LEU A 384 1.60 23.61 -19.89
C LEU A 384 2.63 24.71 -19.62
N ASN A 385 2.17 25.83 -19.09
CA ASN A 385 3.02 26.92 -18.61
C ASN A 385 3.25 26.77 -17.09
N ASP A 386 4.24 27.47 -16.53
CA ASP A 386 4.54 27.48 -15.10
C ASP A 386 3.28 27.58 -14.21
N GLY A 387 3.11 26.60 -13.33
CA GLY A 387 2.00 26.48 -12.40
C GLY A 387 0.69 25.95 -12.99
N GLU A 388 0.68 25.53 -14.26
CA GLU A 388 -0.45 24.81 -14.86
C GLU A 388 -0.37 23.31 -14.56
N SER A 389 -1.54 22.66 -14.59
CA SER A 389 -1.66 21.24 -14.32
C SER A 389 -2.67 20.59 -15.27
N ALA A 390 -2.43 19.33 -15.62
CA ALA A 390 -3.34 18.47 -16.35
C ALA A 390 -3.55 17.14 -15.60
N THR A 391 -4.48 16.32 -16.10
CA THR A 391 -4.67 14.95 -15.62
C THR A 391 -4.74 14.01 -16.81
N ASP A 392 -4.13 12.84 -16.67
CA ASP A 392 -4.26 11.71 -17.58
C ASP A 392 -4.79 10.49 -16.83
N THR A 393 -5.46 9.58 -17.53
CA THR A 393 -6.12 8.43 -16.89
C THR A 393 -6.06 7.18 -17.74
N PHE A 394 -6.00 6.02 -17.10
CA PHE A 394 -6.23 4.71 -17.72
C PHE A 394 -6.93 3.78 -16.74
N SER A 395 -7.57 2.72 -17.23
CA SER A 395 -8.22 1.72 -16.37
C SER A 395 -7.50 0.38 -16.41
N TYR A 396 -7.60 -0.40 -15.34
CA TYR A 396 -7.03 -1.74 -15.23
C TYR A 396 -8.06 -2.73 -14.70
N THR A 397 -7.95 -3.99 -15.10
CA THR A 397 -8.87 -5.08 -14.67
C THR A 397 -8.09 -6.10 -13.86
N ILE A 398 -8.52 -6.35 -12.62
CA ILE A 398 -7.97 -7.37 -11.73
C ILE A 398 -8.81 -8.64 -11.73
N SER A 399 -8.19 -9.77 -11.40
CA SER A 399 -8.83 -11.07 -11.27
C SER A 399 -8.20 -11.88 -10.13
N ASP A 400 -9.05 -12.59 -9.41
CA ASP A 400 -8.75 -13.67 -8.43
C ASP A 400 -8.49 -15.03 -9.14
N GLY A 401 -8.77 -15.13 -10.45
CA GLY A 401 -8.69 -16.36 -11.24
C GLY A 401 -10.04 -16.87 -11.74
N ASN A 402 -11.16 -16.34 -11.22
CA ASN A 402 -12.53 -16.69 -11.59
C ASN A 402 -13.33 -15.46 -12.05
N LEU A 403 -13.40 -14.43 -11.21
CA LEU A 403 -14.14 -13.19 -11.42
C LEU A 403 -13.16 -12.01 -11.60
N THR A 404 -13.72 -10.85 -11.92
CA THR A 404 -12.92 -9.65 -12.24
C THR A 404 -13.62 -8.38 -11.80
N ASP A 405 -12.82 -7.36 -11.45
CA ASP A 405 -13.27 -5.98 -11.25
C ASP A 405 -12.30 -4.98 -11.90
N THR A 406 -12.73 -3.72 -12.05
CA THR A 406 -11.97 -2.70 -12.81
C THR A 406 -11.76 -1.43 -11.99
N GLY A 407 -10.50 -1.02 -11.84
CA GLY A 407 -10.10 0.24 -11.20
C GLY A 407 -9.58 1.26 -12.21
N THR A 408 -9.43 2.51 -11.77
CA THR A 408 -8.89 3.62 -12.58
C THR A 408 -7.62 4.18 -11.95
N VAL A 409 -6.59 4.38 -12.77
CA VAL A 409 -5.41 5.15 -12.39
C VAL A 409 -5.55 6.58 -12.89
N THR A 410 -5.40 7.56 -12.00
CA THR A 410 -5.35 9.00 -12.33
C THR A 410 -3.96 9.57 -12.10
N ILE A 411 -3.37 10.17 -13.13
CA ILE A 411 -2.05 10.79 -13.08
C ILE A 411 -2.24 12.31 -13.16
N ALA A 412 -1.83 13.02 -12.13
CA ALA A 412 -1.76 14.48 -12.13
C ALA A 412 -0.41 14.91 -12.73
N ILE A 413 -0.45 15.67 -13.83
CA ILE A 413 0.74 16.27 -14.45
C ILE A 413 0.81 17.74 -14.05
N ALA A 414 1.91 18.19 -13.47
CA ALA A 414 2.10 19.60 -13.12
C ALA A 414 3.55 20.04 -13.35
N THR A 415 3.71 21.26 -13.87
CA THR A 415 5.03 21.88 -14.12
C THR A 415 5.76 22.28 -12.84
N ASN A 416 5.10 22.21 -11.69
CA ASN A 416 5.64 22.56 -10.38
C ASN A 416 5.15 21.52 -9.39
N GLN A 417 6.08 20.93 -8.67
CA GLN A 417 5.85 19.83 -7.76
C GLN A 417 6.16 20.23 -6.31
N VAL A 418 5.47 19.56 -5.40
CA VAL A 418 5.86 19.52 -3.99
C VAL A 418 6.11 18.07 -3.64
N ILE A 419 7.38 17.72 -3.48
CA ILE A 419 7.81 16.34 -3.27
C ILE A 419 8.35 16.23 -1.85
N ASN A 420 7.77 15.29 -1.09
CA ASN A 420 8.27 14.97 0.24
C ASN A 420 8.96 13.61 0.18
N GLY A 421 10.19 13.55 0.67
CA GLY A 421 10.84 12.34 1.08
C GLY A 421 10.13 11.70 2.29
N THR A 422 10.81 10.73 2.85
CA THR A 422 10.44 9.96 4.03
C THR A 422 11.39 10.31 5.18
N ASN A 423 11.33 9.59 6.29
CA ASN A 423 12.29 9.77 7.38
C ASN A 423 13.50 8.82 7.24
N LEU A 424 13.88 8.49 6.02
CA LEU A 424 14.99 7.61 5.66
C LEU A 424 15.84 8.32 4.61
N ASP A 425 17.06 7.83 4.36
CA ASP A 425 17.90 8.34 3.27
C ASP A 425 17.19 8.22 1.91
N ASP A 426 16.84 9.36 1.33
CA ASP A 426 16.06 9.47 0.09
C ASP A 426 16.85 10.10 -1.06
N THR A 427 16.35 9.89 -2.27
CA THR A 427 16.77 10.66 -3.46
C THR A 427 15.53 11.29 -4.05
N VAL A 428 15.45 12.62 -3.99
CA VAL A 428 14.29 13.42 -4.40
C VAL A 428 14.69 14.29 -5.60
N ILE A 429 13.90 14.26 -6.66
CA ILE A 429 14.20 14.95 -7.93
C ILE A 429 12.97 15.77 -8.33
N GLY A 430 13.14 17.09 -8.51
CA GLY A 430 12.06 18.06 -8.80
C GLY A 430 11.48 17.92 -10.20
N GLY A 431 12.37 17.80 -11.18
CA GLY A 431 12.01 17.87 -12.59
C GLY A 431 12.38 19.26 -13.15
N ALA A 432 12.02 19.57 -14.38
CA ALA A 432 12.36 20.88 -14.97
C ALA A 432 11.51 22.05 -14.44
N GLY A 433 10.76 21.85 -13.34
CA GLY A 433 9.74 22.74 -12.85
C GLY A 433 10.28 23.78 -11.87
N LYS A 434 9.39 24.62 -11.31
CA LYS A 434 9.73 25.35 -10.07
C LYS A 434 9.18 24.58 -8.89
N ASP A 435 10.02 23.71 -8.36
CA ASP A 435 9.66 22.65 -7.46
C ASP A 435 10.01 22.98 -6.02
N THR A 436 9.38 22.26 -5.09
CA THR A 436 9.74 22.30 -3.68
C THR A 436 9.97 20.90 -3.16
N LEU A 437 11.20 20.62 -2.77
CA LEU A 437 11.66 19.31 -2.33
C LEU A 437 11.94 19.34 -0.83
N TYR A 438 11.49 18.30 -0.12
CA TYR A 438 11.76 18.09 1.30
C TYR A 438 12.43 16.73 1.51
N GLY A 439 13.60 16.69 2.13
CA GLY A 439 14.27 15.45 2.56
C GLY A 439 13.62 14.84 3.81
N LEU A 440 13.45 15.67 4.86
CA LEU A 440 12.95 15.34 6.20
C LEU A 440 14.05 14.81 7.14
N ASP A 441 14.01 13.55 7.56
CA ASP A 441 15.07 12.94 8.37
C ASP A 441 15.80 11.94 7.47
N GLY A 442 17.13 11.87 7.50
CA GLY A 442 17.88 11.00 6.60
C GLY A 442 19.13 11.70 6.10
N ASN A 443 20.01 11.01 5.39
CA ASN A 443 21.03 11.68 4.57
C ASN A 443 20.51 11.68 3.13
N ASP A 444 19.94 12.78 2.72
CA ASP A 444 19.13 12.87 1.52
C ASP A 444 19.91 13.50 0.35
N LEU A 445 19.58 13.09 -0.87
CA LEU A 445 20.04 13.74 -2.10
C LEU A 445 18.85 14.43 -2.77
N LEU A 446 18.87 15.76 -2.81
CA LEU A 446 17.84 16.58 -3.45
C LEU A 446 18.41 17.22 -4.72
N LEU A 447 17.69 17.07 -5.84
CA LEU A 447 18.07 17.61 -7.15
C LEU A 447 16.93 18.49 -7.69
N GLY A 448 17.16 19.79 -7.82
CA GLY A 448 16.22 20.75 -8.42
C GLY A 448 16.00 20.50 -9.90
N GLN A 449 17.11 20.59 -10.66
CA GLN A 449 17.19 20.54 -12.13
C GLN A 449 17.05 21.94 -12.75
N ASP A 450 16.09 22.16 -13.65
CA ASP A 450 15.95 23.44 -14.35
C ASP A 450 14.89 24.30 -13.63
N ASN A 451 15.03 25.63 -13.70
CA ASN A 451 14.19 26.67 -13.07
C ASN A 451 14.41 26.86 -11.56
N ASP A 452 13.76 27.92 -11.04
CA ASP A 452 13.93 28.39 -9.66
C ASP A 452 13.28 27.42 -8.64
N ASP A 453 14.09 26.62 -7.98
CA ASP A 453 13.67 25.58 -7.06
C ASP A 453 13.85 25.94 -5.59
N ARG A 454 13.16 25.18 -4.73
CA ARG A 454 13.32 25.25 -3.28
C ARG A 454 13.62 23.88 -2.70
N LEU A 455 14.85 23.68 -2.23
CA LEU A 455 15.30 22.42 -1.64
C LEU A 455 15.50 22.58 -0.12
N ILE A 456 14.98 21.63 0.66
CA ILE A 456 15.09 21.61 2.12
C ILE A 456 15.53 20.21 2.55
N GLY A 457 16.76 20.08 3.08
CA GLY A 457 17.33 18.83 3.59
C GLY A 457 16.58 18.32 4.82
N GLY A 458 16.88 18.87 5.99
CA GLY A 458 16.13 18.61 7.22
C GLY A 458 17.00 18.17 8.39
N ASN A 459 17.04 16.88 8.72
CA ASN A 459 17.92 16.34 9.74
C ASN A 459 18.78 15.23 9.12
N GLY A 460 20.08 15.38 9.24
CA GLY A 460 21.04 14.43 8.69
C GLY A 460 21.97 15.15 7.74
N ASN A 461 22.93 14.44 7.16
CA ASN A 461 23.95 15.07 6.33
C ASN A 461 23.51 15.02 4.87
N ASP A 462 22.85 16.08 4.44
CA ASP A 462 22.14 16.15 3.16
C ASP A 462 23.03 16.73 2.04
N VAL A 463 22.70 16.37 0.81
CA VAL A 463 23.28 16.94 -0.41
C VAL A 463 22.19 17.57 -1.25
N LEU A 464 22.24 18.89 -1.39
CA LEU A 464 21.25 19.67 -2.15
C LEU A 464 21.94 20.28 -3.38
N ASN A 465 21.41 20.01 -4.58
CA ASN A 465 21.88 20.62 -5.82
C ASN A 465 20.72 21.36 -6.50
N GLY A 466 20.81 22.68 -6.63
CA GLY A 466 19.84 23.51 -7.35
C GLY A 466 19.87 23.22 -8.86
N GLU A 467 21.09 23.15 -9.42
CA GLU A 467 21.40 22.94 -10.83
C GLU A 467 21.24 24.21 -11.67
N ALA A 468 20.14 24.47 -12.37
CA ALA A 468 20.00 25.65 -13.22
C ALA A 468 18.76 26.45 -12.85
N GLY A 469 18.91 27.61 -12.24
CA GLY A 469 17.77 28.35 -11.70
C GLY A 469 18.25 29.40 -10.70
N ALA A 470 17.36 30.27 -10.24
CA ALA A 470 17.64 31.06 -9.04
C ALA A 470 17.07 30.33 -7.82
N ASP A 471 17.87 29.47 -7.22
CA ASP A 471 17.43 28.44 -6.30
C ASP A 471 17.56 28.87 -4.83
N ILE A 472 16.76 28.23 -3.97
CA ILE A 472 16.83 28.41 -2.52
C ILE A 472 17.09 27.07 -1.85
N LEU A 473 18.28 26.89 -1.30
CA LEU A 473 18.73 25.66 -0.64
C LEU A 473 18.84 25.87 0.87
N LEU A 474 18.28 24.95 1.65
CA LEU A 474 18.33 24.96 3.12
C LEU A 474 18.82 23.59 3.63
N GLY A 475 20.03 23.54 4.18
CA GLY A 475 20.61 22.34 4.81
C GLY A 475 19.80 21.93 6.04
N ARG A 476 19.83 22.79 7.07
CA ARG A 476 19.12 22.73 8.36
C ARG A 476 19.99 22.28 9.52
N ASN A 477 20.00 20.99 9.84
CA ASN A 477 20.76 20.49 11.00
C ASN A 477 21.72 19.44 10.49
N ASN A 478 22.89 19.37 11.13
CA ASN A 478 24.00 18.52 10.76
C ASN A 478 24.76 19.05 9.53
N HIS A 479 25.74 18.26 9.08
CA HIS A 479 26.76 18.72 8.13
C HIS A 479 26.29 18.47 6.71
N ASP A 480 25.86 19.53 6.04
CA ASP A 480 25.21 19.51 4.74
C ASP A 480 26.17 19.97 3.62
N THR A 481 25.86 19.58 2.38
CA THR A 481 26.54 20.03 1.17
C THR A 481 25.53 20.67 0.23
N LEU A 482 25.64 21.97 0.00
CA LEU A 482 24.73 22.75 -0.84
C LEU A 482 25.49 23.27 -2.07
N ASN A 483 24.97 22.97 -3.26
CA ASN A 483 25.46 23.51 -4.53
C ASN A 483 24.33 24.29 -5.22
N GLY A 484 24.51 25.59 -5.43
CA GLY A 484 23.56 26.44 -6.16
C GLY A 484 23.47 26.02 -7.62
N GLY A 485 24.54 26.26 -8.37
CA GLY A 485 24.65 25.83 -9.76
C GLY A 485 24.74 27.04 -10.69
N ILE A 486 23.92 27.09 -11.72
CA ILE A 486 23.85 28.23 -12.63
C ILE A 486 22.65 29.09 -12.23
N GLY A 487 22.92 30.31 -11.79
CA GLY A 487 21.89 31.31 -11.53
C GLY A 487 22.22 32.20 -10.34
N ALA A 488 21.22 32.77 -9.71
CA ALA A 488 21.45 33.67 -8.57
C ALA A 488 20.81 33.03 -7.34
N ASP A 489 21.62 32.25 -6.63
CA ASP A 489 21.18 31.29 -5.65
C ASP A 489 21.28 31.82 -4.23
N VAL A 490 20.47 31.25 -3.34
CA VAL A 490 20.51 31.54 -1.91
C VAL A 490 20.65 30.24 -1.12
N LEU A 491 21.81 30.08 -0.48
CA LEU A 491 22.17 28.87 0.27
C LEU A 491 22.23 29.18 1.77
N TYR A 492 21.62 28.32 2.57
CA TYR A 492 21.62 28.38 4.03
C TYR A 492 22.08 27.04 4.62
N GLY A 493 23.28 27.00 5.22
CA GLY A 493 23.77 25.84 5.98
C GLY A 493 22.92 25.61 7.23
N GLN A 494 22.91 26.62 8.11
CA GLN A 494 22.22 26.73 9.40
C GLN A 494 23.00 26.20 10.61
N GLU A 495 23.01 24.90 10.91
CA GLU A 495 23.61 24.37 12.14
C GLU A 495 24.57 23.23 11.83
N ASP A 496 25.70 23.19 12.53
CA ASP A 496 26.86 22.31 12.31
C ASP A 496 27.73 22.73 11.09
N ASP A 497 28.86 22.02 10.86
CA ASP A 497 29.85 22.47 9.88
C ASP A 497 29.42 22.10 8.44
N ASP A 498 29.09 23.12 7.64
CA ASP A 498 28.50 22.97 6.31
C ASP A 498 29.46 23.29 5.15
N TYR A 499 29.15 22.77 3.96
CA TYR A 499 29.82 23.10 2.71
C TYR A 499 28.85 23.75 1.73
N LEU A 500 29.09 25.01 1.37
CA LEU A 500 28.25 25.79 0.45
C LEU A 500 29.05 26.24 -0.76
N ASN A 501 28.49 26.06 -1.96
CA ASN A 501 29.14 26.44 -3.21
C ASN A 501 28.11 27.09 -4.16
N GLY A 502 28.29 28.38 -4.46
CA GLY A 502 27.44 29.17 -5.34
C GLY A 502 27.52 28.70 -6.79
N ASN A 503 28.73 28.71 -7.35
CA ASN A 503 29.07 28.41 -8.75
C ASN A 503 28.88 29.62 -9.69
N GLU A 504 28.06 29.52 -10.74
CA GLU A 504 27.95 30.61 -11.73
C GLU A 504 26.77 31.51 -11.39
N GLY A 505 27.06 32.76 -11.02
CA GLY A 505 26.11 33.85 -10.92
C GLY A 505 26.25 34.61 -9.60
N ASN A 506 25.31 35.52 -9.29
CA ASN A 506 25.51 36.40 -8.13
C ASN A 506 24.79 35.81 -6.93
N ASP A 507 25.52 35.03 -6.14
CA ASP A 507 24.98 34.16 -5.11
C ASP A 507 25.02 34.80 -3.72
N THR A 508 24.19 34.27 -2.82
CA THR A 508 24.22 34.64 -1.41
C THR A 508 24.28 33.39 -0.53
N LEU A 509 25.39 33.22 0.18
CA LEU A 509 25.67 32.07 1.03
C LEU A 509 25.69 32.50 2.51
N TYR A 510 25.00 31.72 3.35
CA TYR A 510 24.99 31.85 4.80
C TYR A 510 25.43 30.53 5.42
N GLY A 511 26.58 30.52 6.10
CA GLY A 511 27.10 29.36 6.85
C GLY A 511 26.16 29.01 8.00
N GLY A 512 26.10 29.88 9.00
CA GLY A 512 25.25 29.70 10.17
C GLY A 512 26.09 29.42 11.41
N ILE A 513 25.70 28.41 12.19
CA ILE A 513 26.43 27.98 13.37
C ILE A 513 27.27 26.77 12.97
N GLY A 514 28.59 26.87 13.01
CA GLY A 514 29.45 25.79 12.51
C GLY A 514 30.78 26.33 12.05
N ALA A 515 31.75 25.46 11.77
CA ALA A 515 32.97 25.85 11.06
C ALA A 515 32.76 25.62 9.55
N ASP A 516 32.15 26.60 8.89
CA ASP A 516 31.59 26.44 7.56
C ASP A 516 32.61 26.74 6.45
N VAL A 517 32.38 26.18 5.27
CA VAL A 517 33.17 26.44 4.06
C VAL A 517 32.26 26.97 2.96
N LEU A 518 32.48 28.22 2.55
CA LEU A 518 31.68 28.93 1.56
C LEU A 518 32.54 29.30 0.33
N TYR A 519 32.09 28.92 -0.86
CA TYR A 519 32.68 29.30 -2.14
C TYR A 519 31.68 30.06 -3.01
N GLY A 520 32.02 31.29 -3.43
CA GLY A 520 31.25 32.06 -4.41
C GLY A 520 31.44 31.52 -5.83
N GLN A 521 32.71 31.46 -6.24
CA GLN A 521 33.23 31.02 -7.55
C GLN A 521 33.26 32.12 -8.61
N GLU A 522 32.24 32.29 -9.45
CA GLU A 522 32.26 33.25 -10.56
C GLU A 522 31.11 34.27 -10.38
N ASP A 523 31.33 35.51 -10.81
CA ASP A 523 30.44 36.66 -10.63
C ASP A 523 30.48 37.25 -9.20
N ASN A 524 29.60 38.20 -8.86
CA ASN A 524 29.76 39.00 -7.65
C ASN A 524 28.92 38.42 -6.52
N ASP A 525 29.58 37.83 -5.54
CA ASP A 525 28.95 37.03 -4.51
C ASP A 525 28.88 37.72 -3.15
N ARG A 526 27.99 37.20 -2.31
CA ARG A 526 27.87 37.60 -0.91
C ARG A 526 27.96 36.38 -0.01
N LEU A 527 29.07 36.27 0.73
CA LEU A 527 29.33 35.18 1.67
C LEU A 527 29.30 35.70 3.11
N ILE A 528 28.65 34.95 4.00
CA ILE A 528 28.51 35.28 5.42
C ILE A 528 28.75 34.02 6.26
N GLY A 529 29.79 34.03 7.10
CA GLY A 529 30.12 32.92 8.00
C GLY A 529 29.09 32.74 9.13
N GLU A 530 28.94 33.80 9.94
CA GLU A 530 28.10 33.82 11.15
C GLU A 530 28.81 33.34 12.43
N ASP A 531 28.42 32.22 13.04
CA ASP A 531 28.96 31.77 14.32
C ASP A 531 29.88 30.56 14.12
N GLY A 532 31.20 30.77 14.17
CA GLY A 532 32.16 29.68 14.13
C GLY A 532 33.41 30.08 13.37
N ASN A 533 34.29 29.13 13.08
CA ASN A 533 35.58 29.45 12.47
C ASN A 533 35.50 29.12 10.99
N ASP A 534 35.11 30.10 10.20
CA ASP A 534 34.63 29.89 8.84
C ASP A 534 35.73 30.12 7.80
N THR A 535 35.57 29.48 6.65
CA THR A 535 36.41 29.70 5.46
C THR A 535 35.56 30.21 4.32
N LEU A 536 35.79 31.45 3.89
CA LEU A 536 35.07 32.11 2.81
C LEU A 536 36.03 32.41 1.65
N ASP A 537 35.65 32.02 0.43
CA ASP A 537 36.41 32.28 -0.80
C ASP A 537 35.45 32.85 -1.87
N GLY A 538 35.64 34.12 -2.22
CA GLY A 538 34.81 34.85 -3.18
C GLY A 538 34.97 34.31 -4.60
N GLY A 539 36.23 34.20 -5.06
CA GLY A 539 36.56 33.65 -6.37
C GLY A 539 36.83 34.74 -7.39
N ILE A 540 36.06 34.80 -8.48
CA ILE A 540 36.17 35.80 -9.55
C ILE A 540 34.93 36.68 -9.48
N GLY A 541 35.10 37.94 -9.10
CA GLY A 541 33.94 38.75 -8.74
C GLY A 541 34.33 40.04 -8.07
N ALA A 542 33.38 40.93 -7.81
CA ALA A 542 33.55 41.97 -6.81
C ALA A 542 32.74 41.56 -5.59
N ASP A 543 33.37 40.83 -4.69
CA ASP A 543 32.68 40.01 -3.69
C ASP A 543 32.55 40.74 -2.35
N ILE A 544 31.58 40.29 -1.54
CA ILE A 544 31.38 40.76 -0.17
C ILE A 544 31.48 39.55 0.77
N LEU A 545 32.54 39.51 1.56
CA LEU A 545 32.80 38.46 2.54
C LEU A 545 32.71 39.02 3.96
N LEU A 546 31.89 38.39 4.80
CA LEU A 546 31.70 38.78 6.20
C LEU A 546 31.94 37.56 7.10
N GLY A 547 33.01 37.60 7.91
CA GLY A 547 33.35 36.53 8.87
C GLY A 547 32.30 36.41 9.97
N ARG A 548 32.09 37.52 10.69
CA ARG A 548 31.16 37.70 11.82
C ARG A 548 31.81 37.39 13.16
N ASN A 549 31.58 36.21 13.75
CA ASN A 549 32.06 35.88 15.08
C ASN A 549 33.06 34.74 15.01
N ASN A 550 34.10 34.83 15.85
CA ASN A 550 35.22 33.91 15.97
C ASN A 550 36.24 34.09 14.83
N ASP A 551 37.26 33.21 14.82
CA ASP A 551 38.45 33.39 14.00
C ASP A 551 38.24 32.81 12.59
N ASP A 552 38.13 33.70 11.61
CA ASP A 552 37.74 33.38 10.23
C ASP A 552 38.89 33.51 9.22
N SER A 553 38.73 32.83 8.07
CA SER A 553 39.64 32.92 6.91
C SER A 553 38.88 33.39 5.67
N LEU A 554 39.14 34.62 5.24
CA LEU A 554 38.48 35.26 4.09
C LEU A 554 39.45 35.45 2.93
N ILE A 555 39.04 35.03 1.73
CA ILE A 555 39.80 35.15 0.48
C ILE A 555 38.91 35.86 -0.55
N GLY A 556 39.30 37.07 -0.98
CA GLY A 556 38.58 37.83 -2.01
C GLY A 556 38.71 37.17 -3.38
N GLY A 557 39.95 37.10 -3.88
CA GLY A 557 40.24 36.44 -5.15
C GLY A 557 40.51 37.45 -6.26
N HIS A 558 39.81 37.36 -7.37
CA HIS A 558 39.96 38.25 -8.51
C HIS A 558 38.82 39.28 -8.56
N GLY A 559 39.13 40.54 -8.30
CA GLY A 559 38.26 41.68 -8.58
C GLY A 559 38.44 42.80 -7.58
N ASN A 560 37.38 43.49 -7.15
CA ASN A 560 37.57 44.52 -6.11
C ASN A 560 36.64 44.17 -4.96
N ASP A 561 37.21 43.54 -3.95
CA ASP A 561 36.45 42.82 -2.95
C ASP A 561 36.32 43.63 -1.66
N LEU A 562 35.28 43.32 -0.89
CA LEU A 562 35.06 43.84 0.45
C LEU A 562 35.09 42.68 1.44
N LEU A 563 36.15 42.63 2.24
CA LEU A 563 36.33 41.64 3.30
C LEU A 563 36.19 42.31 4.66
N ASN A 564 35.37 41.74 5.54
CA ASN A 564 35.27 42.16 6.93
C ASN A 564 35.33 40.95 7.87
N GLY A 565 36.36 40.87 8.70
CA GLY A 565 36.50 39.83 9.73
C GLY A 565 35.44 39.95 10.83
N GLU A 566 35.16 41.18 11.26
CA GLU A 566 34.25 41.53 12.36
C GLU A 566 34.80 41.19 13.75
N ALA A 567 34.63 40.00 14.30
CA ALA A 567 35.04 39.69 15.67
C ALA A 567 35.76 38.37 15.77
N GLY A 568 37.08 38.38 15.91
CA GLY A 568 37.91 37.18 15.84
C GLY A 568 39.36 37.58 15.64
N ALA A 569 40.28 36.62 15.68
CA ALA A 569 41.61 36.82 15.13
C ALA A 569 41.62 36.32 13.69
N ASP A 570 41.30 37.20 12.76
CA ASP A 570 40.92 36.83 11.39
C ASP A 570 42.10 36.89 10.42
N ILE A 571 42.01 36.11 9.33
CA ILE A 571 42.97 36.12 8.23
C ILE A 571 42.25 36.55 6.95
N LEU A 572 42.62 37.72 6.41
CA LEU A 572 42.00 38.31 5.22
C LEU A 572 43.02 38.41 4.08
N LEU A 573 42.67 37.87 2.91
CA LEU A 573 43.48 37.91 1.69
C LEU A 573 42.68 38.57 0.56
N GLY A 574 43.05 39.78 0.15
CA GLY A 574 42.45 40.46 -1.01
C GLY A 574 42.76 39.75 -2.32
N GLN A 575 44.05 39.51 -2.57
CA GLN A 575 44.60 38.94 -3.81
C GLN A 575 44.66 39.97 -4.95
N ASN A 576 43.83 39.84 -5.98
CA ASN A 576 43.99 40.58 -7.22
C ASN A 576 42.91 41.65 -7.37
N GLY A 577 43.30 42.90 -7.20
CA GLY A 577 42.55 44.09 -7.56
C GLY A 577 42.49 45.08 -6.39
N ASN A 578 41.62 46.09 -6.43
CA ASN A 578 41.67 47.15 -5.43
C ASN A 578 40.70 46.85 -4.29
N ASP A 579 41.19 46.10 -3.31
CA ASP A 579 40.38 45.49 -2.28
C ASP A 579 40.21 46.41 -1.07
N THR A 580 39.16 46.17 -0.30
CA THR A 580 38.93 46.82 0.99
C THR A 580 38.79 45.78 2.09
N LEU A 581 39.76 45.74 2.99
CA LEU A 581 39.84 44.79 4.09
C LEU A 581 39.65 45.51 5.44
N TYR A 582 38.80 44.94 6.29
CA TYR A 582 38.58 45.37 7.68
C TYR A 582 38.80 44.18 8.62
N GLY A 583 39.72 44.29 9.58
CA GLY A 583 39.89 43.30 10.66
C GLY A 583 38.77 43.41 11.70
N ASP A 584 38.49 44.65 12.13
CA ASP A 584 37.46 45.01 13.11
C ASP A 584 37.85 44.72 14.58
N ILE A 585 37.57 43.57 15.16
CA ILE A 585 37.87 43.27 16.57
C ILE A 585 38.66 41.97 16.69
N GLY A 586 39.91 42.10 17.13
CA GLY A 586 40.80 41.00 17.48
C GLY A 586 42.16 41.23 16.85
N ASP A 587 43.07 40.25 16.98
CA ASP A 587 44.44 40.42 16.49
C ASP A 587 44.51 39.84 15.06
N ASP A 588 44.29 40.69 14.06
CA ASP A 588 44.01 40.26 12.69
C ASP A 588 45.25 40.22 11.79
N ILE A 589 45.20 39.44 10.72
CA ILE A 589 46.21 39.42 9.66
C ILE A 589 45.58 39.75 8.32
N LEU A 590 45.98 40.90 7.75
CA LEU A 590 45.43 41.39 6.48
C LEU A 590 46.52 41.39 5.40
N TYR A 591 46.21 40.85 4.23
CA TYR A 591 47.06 40.83 3.04
C TYR A 591 46.31 41.45 1.85
N GLY A 592 46.75 42.60 1.35
CA GLY A 592 46.21 43.22 0.12
C GLY A 592 46.64 42.44 -1.12
N GLN A 593 47.96 42.25 -1.23
CA GLN A 593 48.67 41.50 -2.27
C GLN A 593 48.96 42.29 -3.55
N GLU A 594 48.09 42.34 -4.55
CA GLU A 594 48.36 43.03 -5.83
C GLU A 594 47.34 44.13 -6.07
N ASP A 595 47.77 45.25 -6.67
CA ASP A 595 46.98 46.46 -6.94
C ASP A 595 46.82 47.37 -5.71
N ASN A 596 45.91 48.36 -5.72
CA ASN A 596 45.92 49.42 -4.69
C ASN A 596 44.84 49.19 -3.66
N ASP A 597 45.25 48.76 -2.48
CA ASP A 597 44.33 48.25 -1.47
C ASP A 597 44.04 49.25 -0.36
N ARG A 598 42.95 49.00 0.35
CA ARG A 598 42.56 49.71 1.57
C ARG A 598 42.43 48.72 2.72
N LEU A 599 43.41 48.70 3.62
CA LEU A 599 43.49 47.76 4.73
C LEU A 599 43.34 48.50 6.07
N ILE A 600 42.42 48.04 6.91
CA ILE A 600 42.10 48.68 8.19
C ILE A 600 41.99 47.64 9.30
N GLY A 601 42.93 47.71 10.26
CA GLY A 601 42.97 46.79 11.42
C GLY A 601 41.78 46.97 12.35
N ASN A 602 41.55 48.19 12.85
CA ASN A 602 40.56 48.61 13.85
C ASN A 602 40.95 48.42 15.32
N LYS A 603 40.65 47.28 15.93
CA LYS A 603 40.90 47.06 17.36
C LYS A 603 41.61 45.74 17.54
N GLY A 604 42.82 45.81 18.05
CA GLY A 604 43.64 44.66 18.40
C GLY A 604 45.05 44.90 17.92
N SER A 605 45.92 43.92 18.06
CA SER A 605 47.30 44.02 17.59
C SER A 605 47.41 43.38 16.22
N ASP A 606 47.18 44.19 15.19
CA ASP A 606 46.99 43.71 13.83
C ASP A 606 48.32 43.62 13.07
N THR A 607 48.43 42.66 12.15
CA THR A 607 49.55 42.56 11.21
C THR A 607 49.05 42.78 9.79
N ILE A 608 49.46 43.88 9.16
CA ILE A 608 48.89 44.33 7.90
C ILE A 608 49.98 44.44 6.83
N TYR A 609 49.77 43.74 5.71
CA TYR A 609 50.66 43.70 4.55
C TYR A 609 49.93 44.28 3.33
N GLY A 610 50.40 45.43 2.82
CA GLY A 610 49.87 46.06 1.61
C GLY A 610 50.12 45.19 0.39
N GLY A 611 51.39 44.99 0.03
CA GLY A 611 51.77 44.11 -1.08
C GLY A 611 52.40 44.90 -2.21
N ILE A 612 51.96 44.70 -3.45
CA ILE A 612 52.38 45.43 -4.64
C ILE A 612 51.26 46.41 -4.96
N GLY A 613 51.51 47.72 -4.85
CA GLY A 613 50.40 48.64 -4.90
C GLY A 613 50.75 50.07 -4.58
N ALA A 614 49.72 50.89 -4.42
CA ALA A 614 49.83 52.15 -3.71
C ALA A 614 48.76 52.11 -2.62
N ASP A 615 49.12 51.46 -1.52
CA ASP A 615 48.16 50.98 -0.54
C ASP A 615 47.85 52.01 0.52
N PHE A 616 46.65 51.92 1.09
CA PHE A 616 46.26 52.65 2.28
C PHE A 616 46.12 51.68 3.44
N ILE A 617 47.01 51.80 4.43
CA ILE A 617 47.03 50.96 5.63
C ILE A 617 46.73 51.81 6.86
N TYR A 618 45.78 51.38 7.68
CA TYR A 618 45.46 52.03 8.96
C TYR A 618 45.18 51.01 10.07
N GLY A 619 46.11 50.88 11.04
CA GLY A 619 45.99 50.00 12.20
C GLY A 619 44.84 50.37 13.14
N LYS A 620 44.75 51.66 13.52
CA LYS A 620 43.78 52.26 14.46
C LYS A 620 44.11 52.05 15.94
N ASN A 621 43.48 51.13 16.68
CA ASN A 621 43.77 50.98 18.12
C ASN A 621 44.38 49.60 18.38
N GLY A 622 45.36 49.58 19.28
CA GLY A 622 46.18 48.42 19.58
C GLY A 622 47.58 48.56 18.97
N ASP A 623 48.48 47.67 19.36
CA ASP A 623 49.89 47.76 18.94
C ASP A 623 50.04 47.04 17.59
N ASP A 624 50.05 47.78 16.49
CA ASP A 624 49.93 47.24 15.13
C ASP A 624 51.29 47.08 14.43
N SER A 625 51.37 46.18 13.45
CA SER A 625 52.52 45.98 12.57
C SER A 625 52.15 46.23 11.12
N LEU A 626 52.66 47.31 10.53
CA LEU A 626 52.30 47.79 9.20
C LEU A 626 53.47 47.61 8.23
N ILE A 627 53.22 46.90 7.13
CA ILE A 627 54.16 46.62 6.06
C ILE A 627 53.55 47.12 4.75
N GLY A 628 54.04 48.24 4.20
CA GLY A 628 53.56 48.80 2.92
C GLY A 628 53.78 47.82 1.77
N GLY A 629 55.04 47.45 1.54
CA GLY A 629 55.41 46.48 0.51
C GLY A 629 56.16 47.15 -0.63
N LEU A 630 55.72 46.96 -1.87
CA LEU A 630 56.28 47.59 -3.05
C LEU A 630 55.33 48.67 -3.57
N GLY A 631 55.77 49.92 -3.51
CA GLY A 631 55.11 51.00 -4.22
C GLY A 631 55.10 52.31 -3.44
N LEU A 632 53.99 53.04 -3.50
CA LEU A 632 53.84 54.31 -2.76
C LEU A 632 52.69 54.19 -1.77
N ASP A 633 53.02 53.67 -0.59
CA ASP A 633 52.02 53.31 0.40
C ASP A 633 51.80 54.43 1.41
N THR A 634 50.59 54.51 1.96
CA THR A 634 50.23 55.42 3.04
C THR A 634 49.94 54.61 4.29
N LEU A 635 50.77 54.78 5.32
CA LEU A 635 50.67 54.04 6.57
C LEU A 635 50.22 54.95 7.71
N LYS A 636 49.29 54.44 8.52
CA LYS A 636 48.81 55.07 9.76
C LYS A 636 48.75 54.05 10.87
N GLY A 637 49.49 54.29 11.94
CA GLY A 637 49.45 53.43 13.12
C GLY A 637 48.17 53.69 13.89
N GLY A 638 48.18 54.76 14.68
CA GLY A 638 47.12 55.01 15.62
C GLY A 638 47.61 55.81 16.82
N PRO A 639 46.92 55.73 17.97
CA PRO A 639 47.37 56.33 19.22
C PRO A 639 48.22 55.39 20.09
N ASP A 640 48.38 54.11 19.71
CA ASP A 640 49.03 53.06 20.50
C ASP A 640 50.46 52.79 19.95
N ASN A 641 51.15 51.72 20.37
CA ASN A 641 52.57 51.51 19.99
C ASN A 641 52.70 50.70 18.71
N ASP A 642 52.87 51.41 17.60
CA ASP A 642 52.84 50.83 16.27
C ASP A 642 54.22 50.61 15.67
N ARG A 643 54.34 49.56 14.87
CA ARG A 643 55.55 49.17 14.14
C ARG A 643 55.35 49.44 12.66
N PHE A 644 56.16 50.33 12.09
CA PHE A 644 56.23 50.55 10.65
C PHE A 644 57.46 49.85 10.10
N VAL A 645 57.26 48.80 9.29
CA VAL A 645 58.37 47.99 8.77
C VAL A 645 58.97 48.66 7.54
N LEU A 646 60.25 49.00 7.62
CA LEU A 646 61.02 49.53 6.51
C LEU A 646 61.88 48.42 5.90
N ALA A 647 61.72 48.20 4.59
CA ALA A 647 62.50 47.23 3.83
C ALA A 647 63.39 47.93 2.79
N SER A 648 64.53 47.32 2.44
CA SER A 648 65.33 47.76 1.29
C SER A 648 64.71 47.16 0.02
N GLY A 649 64.18 48.01 -0.86
CA GLY A 649 63.36 47.62 -2.01
C GLY A 649 64.00 47.85 -3.38
N LEU A 650 63.17 47.75 -4.44
CA LEU A 650 63.52 48.13 -5.82
C LEU A 650 63.38 49.65 -6.02
N THR A 651 64.04 50.23 -7.03
CA THR A 651 63.99 51.68 -7.29
C THR A 651 62.56 52.16 -7.54
N GLY A 652 61.98 52.94 -6.62
CA GLY A 652 60.63 53.51 -6.74
C GLY A 652 59.75 53.29 -5.52
N ASP A 653 60.13 52.33 -4.68
CA ASP A 653 59.47 51.97 -3.43
C ASP A 653 59.76 53.01 -2.33
N ARG A 654 58.70 53.64 -1.79
CA ARG A 654 58.73 54.68 -0.74
C ARG A 654 57.38 54.71 -0.02
N ASP A 655 57.40 54.63 1.30
CA ASP A 655 56.20 54.80 2.13
C ASP A 655 55.99 56.24 2.62
N ILE A 656 54.74 56.59 2.92
CA ILE A 656 54.34 57.82 3.61
C ILE A 656 53.69 57.44 4.94
N ILE A 657 54.35 57.76 6.06
CA ILE A 657 53.84 57.50 7.40
C ILE A 657 53.27 58.80 7.96
N GLN A 658 51.97 58.82 8.32
CA GLN A 658 51.26 60.07 8.60
C GLN A 658 51.15 60.49 10.07
N ASP A 659 51.24 59.55 11.02
CA ASP A 659 50.93 59.79 12.44
C ASP A 659 51.98 59.26 13.42
N PHE A 660 53.20 59.01 12.94
CA PHE A 660 54.32 58.54 13.77
C PHE A 660 54.54 59.39 15.05
N GLU A 661 54.47 58.77 16.22
CA GLU A 661 54.72 59.39 17.52
C GLU A 661 56.07 58.94 18.13
N ASP A 662 57.02 59.86 18.16
CA ASP A 662 58.37 59.67 18.75
C ASP A 662 58.31 59.18 20.21
N GLY A 663 58.97 58.05 20.47
CA GLY A 663 59.03 57.40 21.78
C GLY A 663 57.80 56.53 22.12
N ILE A 664 56.82 56.45 21.22
CA ILE A 664 55.73 55.47 21.26
C ILE A 664 55.94 54.46 20.13
N ASP A 665 55.99 54.93 18.89
CA ASP A 665 56.10 54.10 17.69
C ASP A 665 57.54 53.67 17.37
N ILE A 666 57.65 52.61 16.57
CA ILE A 666 58.91 52.01 16.15
C ILE A 666 58.98 51.88 14.62
N LEU A 667 60.13 52.24 14.06
CA LEU A 667 60.52 51.94 12.69
C LEU A 667 61.32 50.63 12.66
N GLU A 668 60.67 49.52 12.29
CA GLU A 668 61.32 48.21 12.24
C GLU A 668 62.17 48.05 10.98
N LEU A 669 63.45 47.68 11.13
CA LEU A 669 64.36 47.52 10.00
C LEU A 669 64.43 46.07 9.53
N SER A 670 64.00 45.81 8.30
CA SER A 670 64.07 44.50 7.66
C SER A 670 65.08 44.47 6.50
N GLY A 671 65.23 43.32 5.83
CA GLY A 671 66.07 43.23 4.61
C GLY A 671 67.57 43.44 4.81
N GLY A 672 68.08 43.36 6.04
CA GLY A 672 69.50 43.57 6.36
C GLY A 672 69.89 45.03 6.58
N LEU A 673 68.90 45.93 6.68
CA LEU A 673 69.09 47.31 7.11
C LEU A 673 69.53 47.36 8.59
N SER A 674 70.22 48.44 8.95
CA SER A 674 70.56 48.78 10.33
C SER A 674 70.54 50.29 10.48
N PHE A 675 70.42 50.84 11.69
CA PHE A 675 70.43 52.29 11.87
C PHE A 675 71.66 52.97 11.22
N GLY A 676 72.82 52.32 11.27
CA GLY A 676 74.06 52.81 10.65
C GLY A 676 74.06 52.84 9.11
N SER A 677 73.10 52.19 8.44
CA SER A 677 72.94 52.25 6.98
C SER A 677 71.99 53.37 6.52
N LEU A 678 71.40 54.13 7.43
CA LEU A 678 70.39 55.15 7.11
C LEU A 678 70.96 56.57 7.13
N THR A 679 70.40 57.43 6.28
CA THR A 679 70.58 58.88 6.28
C THR A 679 69.21 59.51 6.54
N ILE A 680 69.07 60.24 7.64
CA ILE A 680 67.84 60.92 8.03
C ILE A 680 67.94 62.40 7.62
N THR A 681 67.02 62.89 6.79
CA THR A 681 67.06 64.27 6.29
C THR A 681 65.72 64.99 6.37
N GLN A 682 65.75 66.25 6.75
CA GLN A 682 64.56 67.11 6.70
C GLN A 682 64.20 67.47 5.24
N ASN A 683 62.94 67.28 4.87
CA ASN A 683 62.35 67.67 3.59
C ASN A 683 61.09 68.52 3.84
N GLY A 684 61.25 69.85 3.86
CA GLY A 684 60.13 70.74 4.22
C GLY A 684 59.76 70.60 5.69
N THR A 685 58.49 70.25 5.96
CA THR A 685 57.96 69.90 7.30
C THR A 685 58.15 68.43 7.65
N ASP A 686 58.49 67.60 6.66
CA ASP A 686 58.53 66.15 6.77
C ASP A 686 59.97 65.64 6.91
N THR A 687 60.14 64.38 7.34
CA THR A 687 61.44 63.73 7.48
C THR A 687 61.54 62.54 6.53
N ASP A 688 62.56 62.54 5.68
CA ASP A 688 62.89 61.40 4.80
C ASP A 688 63.91 60.47 5.48
N ILE A 689 63.59 59.17 5.51
CA ILE A 689 64.48 58.06 5.90
C ILE A 689 65.07 57.45 4.64
N ILE A 690 66.39 57.56 4.45
CA ILE A 690 67.06 57.22 3.19
C ILE A 690 68.08 56.11 3.43
N GLU A 691 68.09 55.06 2.61
CA GLU A 691 69.18 54.08 2.62
C GLU A 691 70.45 54.71 2.00
N THR A 692 71.53 54.78 2.79
CA THR A 692 72.76 55.49 2.41
C THR A 692 73.46 54.87 1.21
N ALA A 693 73.41 53.53 1.09
CA ALA A 693 74.13 52.80 0.05
C ALA A 693 73.51 52.99 -1.34
N THR A 694 72.17 53.04 -1.40
CA THR A 694 71.39 53.09 -2.65
C THR A 694 70.87 54.50 -2.95
N SER A 695 70.84 55.39 -1.95
CA SER A 695 70.16 56.69 -1.99
C SER A 695 68.65 56.59 -2.25
N GLN A 696 68.05 55.44 -1.95
CA GLN A 696 66.60 55.24 -1.97
C GLN A 696 65.97 55.87 -0.72
N THR A 697 64.89 56.64 -0.89
CA THR A 697 64.05 57.03 0.25
C THR A 697 63.13 55.86 0.57
N LEU A 698 63.25 55.29 1.76
CA LEU A 698 62.45 54.17 2.24
C LEU A 698 61.09 54.66 2.74
N ALA A 699 61.08 55.74 3.52
CA ALA A 699 59.85 56.34 4.02
C ALA A 699 59.97 57.85 4.19
N THR A 700 58.82 58.53 4.15
CA THR A 700 58.64 59.94 4.53
C THR A 700 57.69 60.02 5.72
N LEU A 701 58.18 60.50 6.85
CA LEU A 701 57.37 60.78 8.05
C LEU A 701 56.79 62.20 7.93
N THR A 702 55.46 62.32 7.83
CA THR A 702 54.83 63.63 7.64
C THR A 702 54.79 64.45 8.93
N ASP A 703 55.08 65.74 8.83
CA ASP A 703 55.07 66.69 9.97
C ASP A 703 56.00 66.32 11.15
N ILE A 704 56.98 65.45 10.92
CA ILE A 704 58.02 65.09 11.89
C ILE A 704 59.32 65.85 11.61
N THR A 705 59.94 66.37 12.67
CA THR A 705 61.26 67.04 12.58
C THR A 705 62.39 66.01 12.67
N ALA A 706 63.34 66.07 11.73
CA ALA A 706 64.40 65.06 11.58
C ALA A 706 65.31 64.89 12.81
N THR A 707 65.37 65.88 13.71
CA THR A 707 66.15 65.80 14.95
C THR A 707 65.47 65.00 16.07
N ASN A 708 64.19 64.67 15.91
CA ASN A 708 63.46 63.85 16.88
C ASN A 708 63.75 62.36 16.63
N ILE A 709 64.04 61.98 15.39
CA ILE A 709 64.38 60.60 15.04
C ILE A 709 65.82 60.24 15.45
N ASN A 710 65.96 59.18 16.23
CA ASN A 710 67.20 58.68 16.82
C ASN A 710 67.25 57.14 16.83
N GLU A 711 68.35 56.54 17.30
CA GLU A 711 68.55 55.07 17.25
C GLU A 711 67.51 54.27 18.07
N LEU A 712 66.86 54.89 19.07
CA LEU A 712 65.84 54.21 19.90
C LEU A 712 64.51 54.02 19.17
N ASP A 713 64.28 54.79 18.10
CA ASP A 713 63.05 54.71 17.30
C ASP A 713 63.12 53.57 16.27
N PHE A 714 64.21 52.79 16.27
CA PHE A 714 64.41 51.67 15.37
C PHE A 714 64.60 50.36 16.15
N ALA A 715 64.01 49.28 15.63
CA ALA A 715 64.15 47.92 16.16
C ALA A 715 64.91 46.99 15.22
#